data_AF-A0AAD6VIZ6-F1
#
_entry.id   AF-A0AAD6VIZ6-F1
#
_cell.length_a   1.000
_cell.length_b   1.000
_cell.length_c   1.000
_cell.angle_alpha   90.00
_cell.angle_beta   90.00
_cell.angle_gamma   90.00
#
_symmetry.space_group_name_H-M   'P 1'
#
loop_
_entity.id
_entity.type
_entity.pdbx_description
1 polymer ?
#
loop_
_entity_poly.entity_id
_entity_poly.type
_entity_poly.pdbx_seq_one_letter_code
_entity_poly.pdbx_strand_id
1 'polypeptide(L)'
;MAAGFRFPPFPLAVAEQPASTISTEPELDTDTNIFEAKSPEYCVYERIPQPSADILTQVARSLPALLPEPDINFDSIFEDKSHHDYTVISTISSPPITSTQSLEMLVADKKYDEALRVLDELLEVGTEIPFSFSYEKAAIAALKVTAQTVAEMDHQIQTFRKWFSLIPRADQSRPRSFHRLVDRIMLSPLNSLRLIMEFGLVAAEKGFISSTLHRVTSVVSMYGDPDIAIQYIDELRRRNRTFLEQSLKDTGADVDGLDRKFHAGVVGVAVRTLASAGRLEHAVRLIPDPLKTIFHLTPYTYNFLIRKLESTQDSRYLPHINFIAQHKSETRYRSTGLRRMPTIKLAMSIRCLVKVGEFDLADFAENVSLFSSVSPRRMKQDLATALRALKDGFRALSPSRRPHPLTVVHFIERYLSSGRTRAIPLLRNCVLRSTVGSSSYILAEMLFHARRGNPDLVIRTFVTHFYVVGVPRDELLLRMDAMETPESPDIWAARPQVKLYPDTVHAAVVWRALLEVSEDERSLEGLYSKLLKFADLKSTATSVLHPSVPYLHPPPAWKTGVAASAFTPFIRRMCYAFGAERGALVLKDMFKIGIMPTIYQLTEIAMEYSRTGDVTRTFSLLDQVEFAAKDWDKKHDNETVRRRAQDLIPRVDRVFYIAIIRGFLRSDKISAAREVERRMFQRYGYVRGKSQYLDDLYTDLQTAERADNFPSRLVRAITSYYSLLLTALSSSLYRPECITLPQMALYKMNIRFASLSVVHR
;
A
#
# COMPACT_ATOMS: atom_id res chain seq x y z
N MET A 1 5.84 -50.63 -2.24
CA MET A 1 4.80 -49.60 -2.45
C MET A 1 5.21 -48.32 -1.73
N ALA A 2 6.20 -47.61 -2.31
CA ALA A 2 6.79 -46.41 -1.73
C ALA A 2 6.81 -45.32 -2.80
N ALA A 3 5.83 -44.42 -2.77
CA ALA A 3 5.87 -43.15 -3.49
C ALA A 3 6.22 -42.06 -2.48
N GLY A 4 7.51 -41.96 -2.13
CA GLY A 4 8.04 -40.85 -1.36
C GLY A 4 8.21 -39.64 -2.27
N PHE A 5 7.64 -38.50 -1.88
CA PHE A 5 7.90 -37.20 -2.46
C PHE A 5 9.42 -36.92 -2.42
N ARG A 6 10.11 -37.22 -3.52
CA ARG A 6 11.45 -36.69 -3.80
C ARG A 6 11.24 -35.29 -4.38
N PHE A 7 11.76 -34.27 -3.70
CA PHE A 7 12.00 -32.99 -4.35
C PHE A 7 12.88 -33.25 -5.59
N PRO A 8 12.55 -32.70 -6.77
CA PRO A 8 13.34 -32.94 -7.96
C PRO A 8 14.75 -32.39 -7.77
N PRO A 9 15.81 -33.11 -8.19
CA PRO A 9 17.14 -32.55 -8.27
C PRO A 9 17.16 -31.39 -9.28
N PHE A 10 17.72 -30.25 -8.87
CA PHE A 10 17.83 -29.04 -9.67
C PHE A 10 18.65 -29.27 -10.95
N PRO A 11 18.14 -28.91 -12.15
CA PRO A 11 18.98 -28.82 -13.33
C PRO A 11 19.65 -27.44 -13.39
N LEU A 12 20.98 -27.43 -13.22
CA LEU A 12 21.85 -26.36 -13.70
C LEU A 12 22.08 -26.59 -15.19
N ALA A 13 21.36 -25.87 -16.05
CA ALA A 13 21.69 -25.76 -17.47
C ALA A 13 21.25 -24.41 -18.00
N VAL A 14 22.24 -23.56 -18.30
CA VAL A 14 22.12 -22.39 -19.16
C VAL A 14 22.03 -22.91 -20.60
N ALA A 15 20.91 -22.67 -21.27
CA ALA A 15 20.77 -22.85 -22.70
C ALA A 15 20.43 -21.48 -23.31
N GLU A 16 21.43 -20.87 -23.94
CA GLU A 16 21.23 -19.82 -24.92
C GLU A 16 20.58 -20.46 -26.16
N GLN A 17 19.43 -19.94 -26.58
CA GLN A 17 18.95 -20.11 -27.94
C GLN A 17 18.45 -18.78 -28.50
N PRO A 18 18.71 -18.51 -29.80
CA PRO A 18 18.50 -17.21 -30.43
C PRO A 18 17.05 -17.00 -30.83
N ALA A 19 16.59 -15.77 -30.70
CA ALA A 19 15.28 -15.31 -31.15
C ALA A 19 15.20 -15.34 -32.68
N SER A 20 14.26 -16.13 -33.21
CA SER A 20 13.82 -16.09 -34.60
C SER A 20 12.81 -14.95 -34.80
N THR A 21 13.14 -14.05 -35.71
CA THR A 21 12.33 -12.97 -36.25
C THR A 21 11.11 -13.54 -36.98
N ILE A 22 9.91 -13.17 -36.54
CA ILE A 22 8.66 -13.34 -37.30
C ILE A 22 8.14 -11.95 -37.61
N SER A 23 8.32 -11.53 -38.86
CA SER A 23 7.69 -10.36 -39.45
C SER A 23 6.26 -10.75 -39.84
N THR A 24 5.27 -10.07 -39.27
CA THR A 24 3.89 -10.06 -39.79
C THR A 24 3.46 -8.60 -39.85
N GLU A 25 3.42 -8.07 -41.07
CA GLU A 25 2.77 -6.81 -41.42
C GLU A 25 1.25 -7.01 -41.34
N PRO A 26 0.49 -6.07 -40.74
CA PRO A 26 -0.93 -5.95 -41.00
C PRO A 26 -1.19 -4.83 -42.02
N GLU A 27 -1.97 -5.19 -43.03
CA GLU A 27 -2.51 -4.32 -44.08
C GLU A 27 -3.33 -3.17 -43.48
N LEU A 28 -3.14 -1.97 -44.04
CA LEU A 28 -3.90 -0.76 -43.74
C LEU A 28 -5.26 -0.83 -44.46
N ASP A 29 -6.34 -1.00 -43.70
CA ASP A 29 -7.70 -0.72 -44.17
C ASP A 29 -8.07 0.71 -43.82
N THR A 30 -8.52 1.46 -44.84
CA THR A 30 -8.89 2.87 -44.76
C THR A 30 -10.40 2.99 -44.75
N ASP A 31 -11.00 3.02 -43.56
CA ASP A 31 -12.43 3.34 -43.38
C ASP A 31 -12.59 4.66 -42.61
N THR A 32 -12.53 5.76 -43.35
CA THR A 32 -13.09 7.05 -42.97
C THR A 32 -14.59 7.05 -43.30
N ASN A 33 -15.45 6.75 -42.33
CA ASN A 33 -16.84 7.21 -42.25
C ASN A 33 -17.51 6.68 -40.95
N ILE A 34 -17.22 7.32 -39.81
CA ILE A 34 -17.93 7.07 -38.55
C ILE A 34 -18.23 8.41 -37.88
N PHE A 35 -19.10 9.22 -38.47
CA PHE A 35 -19.85 10.26 -37.78
C PHE A 35 -21.16 10.46 -38.55
N GLU A 36 -22.24 9.88 -38.02
CA GLU A 36 -23.65 10.33 -38.12
C GLU A 36 -24.59 9.14 -37.80
N ALA A 37 -24.59 8.70 -36.54
CA ALA A 37 -25.69 7.91 -36.02
C ALA A 37 -26.84 8.88 -35.67
N LYS A 38 -27.80 8.96 -36.58
CA LYS A 38 -29.07 9.67 -36.44
C LYS A 38 -29.82 9.17 -35.20
N SER A 39 -30.12 10.07 -34.26
CA SER A 39 -31.09 9.79 -33.21
C SER A 39 -32.51 9.81 -33.80
N PRO A 40 -33.38 8.84 -33.48
CA PRO A 40 -34.73 8.74 -34.06
C PRO A 40 -35.71 9.79 -33.53
N GLU A 41 -35.29 10.71 -32.66
CA GLU A 41 -36.16 11.67 -31.98
C GLU A 41 -36.40 12.98 -32.77
N TYR A 42 -35.73 13.17 -33.92
CA TYR A 42 -35.86 14.40 -34.75
C TYR A 42 -36.64 14.22 -36.06
N CYS A 43 -37.22 13.05 -36.35
CA CYS A 43 -37.93 12.78 -37.62
C CYS A 43 -39.38 13.31 -37.71
N VAL A 44 -39.85 14.16 -36.79
CA VAL A 44 -41.28 14.58 -36.74
C VAL A 44 -41.56 15.84 -37.57
N TYR A 45 -40.55 16.59 -38.03
CA TYR A 45 -40.76 17.87 -38.74
C TYR A 45 -40.53 17.86 -40.27
N GLU A 46 -40.21 16.72 -40.89
CA GLU A 46 -39.95 16.66 -42.34
C GLU A 46 -41.18 16.38 -43.23
N ARG A 47 -42.40 16.50 -42.69
CA ARG A 47 -43.63 16.39 -43.50
C ARG A 47 -44.53 17.62 -43.38
N ILE A 48 -43.98 18.80 -43.68
CA ILE A 48 -44.81 19.89 -44.17
C ILE A 48 -44.93 19.68 -45.67
N PRO A 49 -46.12 19.34 -46.21
CA PRO A 49 -46.30 19.21 -47.65
C PRO A 49 -45.93 20.55 -48.29
N GLN A 50 -44.98 20.52 -49.24
CA GLN A 50 -44.65 21.70 -50.03
C GLN A 50 -45.96 22.24 -50.64
N PRO A 51 -46.26 23.54 -50.47
CA PRO A 51 -47.48 24.10 -51.04
C PRO A 51 -47.45 23.87 -52.55
N SER A 52 -48.49 23.21 -53.07
CA SER A 52 -48.63 22.96 -54.50
C SER A 52 -48.42 24.27 -55.26
N ALA A 53 -47.68 24.24 -56.37
CA ALA A 53 -47.35 25.40 -57.19
C ALA A 53 -48.58 26.28 -57.53
N ASP A 54 -49.77 25.68 -57.52
CA ASP A 54 -51.04 26.36 -57.71
C ASP A 54 -51.35 27.43 -56.63
N ILE A 55 -50.97 27.21 -55.36
CA ILE A 55 -51.20 28.14 -54.25
C ILE A 55 -50.35 29.40 -54.41
N LEU A 56 -49.07 29.26 -54.78
CA LEU A 56 -48.20 30.41 -55.02
C LEU A 56 -48.67 31.23 -56.23
N THR A 57 -49.25 30.58 -57.24
CA THR A 57 -49.81 31.25 -58.41
C THR A 57 -51.13 31.95 -58.07
N GLN A 58 -51.94 31.38 -57.17
CA GLN A 58 -53.17 31.97 -56.68
C GLN A 58 -52.90 33.18 -55.76
N VAL A 59 -51.88 33.08 -54.89
CA VAL A 59 -51.43 34.19 -54.03
C VAL A 59 -50.86 35.34 -54.86
N ALA A 60 -50.04 35.05 -55.89
CA ALA A 60 -49.52 36.05 -56.80
C ALA A 60 -50.62 36.76 -57.62
N ARG A 61 -51.74 36.08 -57.91
CA ARG A 61 -52.91 36.69 -58.57
C ARG A 61 -53.82 37.47 -57.63
N SER A 62 -53.85 37.13 -56.34
CA SER A 62 -54.69 37.82 -55.34
C SER A 62 -54.02 39.02 -54.68
N LEU A 63 -52.70 39.16 -54.82
CA LEU A 63 -51.97 40.31 -54.29
C LEU A 63 -52.16 41.53 -55.21
N PRO A 64 -52.64 42.68 -54.70
CA PRO A 64 -52.72 43.90 -55.49
C PRO A 64 -51.31 44.33 -55.95
N ALA A 65 -51.19 44.79 -57.20
CA ALA A 65 -49.91 45.10 -57.85
C ALA A 65 -49.08 46.19 -57.13
N LEU A 66 -49.72 46.95 -56.23
CA LEU A 66 -49.10 47.86 -55.28
C LEU A 66 -49.71 47.58 -53.91
N LEU A 67 -48.88 47.14 -52.96
CA LEU A 67 -49.25 47.10 -51.55
C LEU A 67 -49.52 48.54 -51.10
N PRO A 68 -50.62 48.82 -50.37
CA PRO A 68 -50.86 50.15 -49.83
C PRO A 68 -49.67 50.57 -48.95
N GLU A 69 -49.22 51.81 -49.10
CA GLU A 69 -48.16 52.36 -48.25
C GLU A 69 -48.57 52.21 -46.77
N PRO A 70 -47.67 51.75 -45.89
CA PRO A 70 -48.00 51.52 -44.49
C PRO A 70 -48.42 52.84 -43.84
N ASP A 71 -49.66 52.87 -43.35
CA ASP A 71 -50.19 53.98 -42.57
C ASP A 71 -49.21 54.27 -41.41
N ILE A 72 -48.73 55.50 -41.28
CA ILE A 72 -47.59 55.89 -40.42
C ILE A 72 -48.00 55.95 -38.93
N ASN A 73 -48.92 55.07 -38.51
CA ASN A 73 -49.53 55.07 -37.18
C ASN A 73 -49.53 53.67 -36.54
N PHE A 74 -48.48 52.88 -36.78
CA PHE A 74 -48.28 51.52 -36.24
C PHE A 74 -47.37 51.48 -34.99
N ASP A 75 -47.46 52.47 -34.10
CA ASP A 75 -46.74 52.41 -32.82
C ASP A 75 -47.37 51.46 -31.78
N SER A 76 -48.45 50.72 -32.10
CA SER A 76 -49.14 49.94 -31.06
C SER A 76 -50.03 48.80 -31.56
N ILE A 77 -49.50 47.86 -32.35
CA ILE A 77 -50.20 46.58 -32.60
C ILE A 77 -49.66 45.41 -31.76
N PHE A 78 -48.43 45.50 -31.26
CA PHE A 78 -47.84 44.48 -30.38
C PHE A 78 -47.67 44.92 -28.92
N GLU A 79 -48.03 46.17 -28.58
CA GLU A 79 -48.01 46.67 -27.20
C GLU A 79 -49.42 47.06 -26.76
N ASP A 80 -50.15 46.09 -26.22
CA ASP A 80 -51.38 46.37 -25.49
C ASP A 80 -50.97 46.90 -24.10
N LYS A 81 -50.76 48.22 -24.00
CA LYS A 81 -50.21 48.94 -22.83
C LYS A 81 -51.09 48.84 -21.57
N SER A 82 -52.21 48.11 -21.61
CA SER A 82 -53.17 47.93 -20.52
C SER A 82 -53.04 46.63 -19.73
N HIS A 83 -52.11 45.73 -20.06
CA HIS A 83 -51.89 44.53 -19.23
C HIS A 83 -51.06 44.84 -17.97
N HIS A 84 -51.76 45.00 -16.83
CA HIS A 84 -51.20 45.10 -15.47
C HIS A 84 -50.29 43.91 -15.06
N ASP A 85 -50.22 42.86 -15.87
CA ASP A 85 -49.34 41.71 -15.62
C ASP A 85 -47.85 42.04 -15.86
N TYR A 86 -47.53 43.13 -16.57
CA TYR A 86 -46.14 43.58 -16.79
C TYR A 86 -45.63 44.60 -15.76
N THR A 87 -46.51 45.18 -14.93
CA THR A 87 -46.11 46.19 -13.93
C THR A 87 -45.36 45.63 -12.71
N VAL A 88 -45.26 44.31 -12.56
CA VAL A 88 -44.59 43.69 -11.39
C VAL A 88 -43.08 43.46 -11.61
N ILE A 89 -42.54 43.68 -12.81
CA ILE A 89 -41.10 43.49 -13.08
C ILE A 89 -40.29 44.79 -12.89
N SER A 90 -40.94 45.90 -12.51
CA SER A 90 -40.24 47.16 -12.23
C SER A 90 -39.52 47.10 -10.88
N THR A 91 -38.18 47.23 -10.93
CA THR A 91 -37.20 47.50 -9.86
C THR A 91 -36.53 46.33 -9.12
N ILE A 92 -36.04 45.32 -9.83
CA ILE A 92 -34.75 44.72 -9.44
C ILE A 92 -33.68 45.31 -10.37
N SER A 93 -33.19 46.50 -10.01
CA SER A 93 -32.08 47.18 -10.69
C SER A 93 -30.74 46.50 -10.36
N SER A 94 -30.65 45.19 -10.56
CA SER A 94 -29.35 44.50 -10.57
C SER A 94 -28.70 44.77 -11.93
N PRO A 95 -27.42 45.18 -11.98
CA PRO A 95 -26.70 45.28 -13.24
C PRO A 95 -26.79 43.96 -14.01
N PRO A 96 -26.87 43.98 -15.35
CA PRO A 96 -26.95 42.77 -16.15
C PRO A 96 -25.77 41.84 -15.80
N ILE A 97 -26.09 40.66 -15.28
CA ILE A 97 -25.09 39.66 -14.88
C ILE A 97 -24.43 39.16 -16.17
N THR A 98 -23.12 39.40 -16.31
CA THR A 98 -22.39 38.89 -17.48
C THR A 98 -22.33 37.36 -17.43
N SER A 99 -22.21 36.69 -18.58
CA SER A 99 -22.10 35.22 -18.62
C SER A 99 -20.93 34.69 -17.77
N THR A 100 -19.85 35.47 -17.66
CA THR A 100 -18.70 35.18 -16.78
C THR A 100 -19.02 35.35 -15.28
N GLN A 101 -19.84 36.33 -14.90
CA GLN A 101 -20.35 36.46 -13.53
C GLN A 101 -21.32 35.33 -13.19
N SER A 102 -22.16 34.92 -14.15
CA SER A 102 -23.04 33.76 -14.01
C SER A 102 -22.24 32.49 -13.75
N LEU A 103 -21.13 32.28 -14.47
CA LEU A 103 -20.21 31.17 -14.23
C LEU A 103 -19.64 31.19 -12.78
N GLU A 104 -19.18 32.34 -12.30
CA GLU A 104 -18.69 32.46 -10.93
C GLU A 104 -19.78 32.20 -9.89
N MET A 105 -21.01 32.67 -10.14
CA MET A 105 -22.18 32.41 -9.29
C MET A 105 -22.50 30.92 -9.23
N LEU A 106 -22.52 30.20 -10.35
CA LEU A 106 -22.75 28.75 -10.38
C LEU A 106 -21.69 27.98 -9.58
N VAL A 107 -20.43 28.37 -9.68
CA VAL A 107 -19.33 27.79 -8.88
C VAL A 107 -19.49 28.13 -7.39
N ALA A 108 -19.93 29.34 -7.05
CA ALA A 108 -20.22 29.75 -5.67
C ALA A 108 -21.37 28.93 -5.07
N ASP A 109 -22.40 28.69 -5.86
CA ASP A 109 -23.60 27.90 -5.53
C ASP A 109 -23.37 26.38 -5.56
N LYS A 110 -22.14 25.95 -5.88
CA LYS A 110 -21.72 24.54 -5.97
C LYS A 110 -22.44 23.74 -7.07
N LYS A 111 -23.00 24.41 -8.07
CA LYS A 111 -23.61 23.80 -9.25
C LYS A 111 -22.55 23.51 -10.32
N TYR A 112 -21.61 22.63 -10.00
CA TYR A 112 -20.39 22.45 -10.79
C TYR A 112 -20.64 21.87 -12.19
N ASP A 113 -21.66 21.03 -12.37
CA ASP A 113 -21.98 20.44 -13.67
C ASP A 113 -22.60 21.47 -14.62
N GLU A 114 -23.51 22.32 -14.11
CA GLU A 114 -24.05 23.47 -14.85
C GLU A 114 -22.93 24.47 -15.19
N ALA A 115 -22.06 24.76 -14.21
CA ALA A 115 -20.91 25.63 -14.43
C ALA A 115 -19.95 25.08 -15.51
N LEU A 116 -19.78 23.76 -15.59
CA LEU A 116 -18.92 23.13 -16.61
C LEU A 116 -19.53 23.28 -18.01
N ARG A 117 -20.86 23.15 -18.16
CA ARG A 117 -21.54 23.38 -19.44
C ARG A 117 -21.37 24.83 -19.90
N VAL A 118 -21.63 25.79 -19.01
CA VAL A 118 -21.44 27.22 -19.30
C VAL A 118 -19.98 27.53 -19.62
N LEU A 119 -19.03 26.90 -18.92
CA LEU A 119 -17.61 27.03 -19.24
C LEU A 119 -17.30 26.54 -20.66
N ASP A 120 -17.82 25.39 -21.05
CA ASP A 120 -17.59 24.83 -22.38
C ASP A 120 -18.22 25.71 -23.47
N GLU A 121 -19.44 26.20 -23.27
CA GLU A 121 -20.09 27.17 -24.18
C GLU A 121 -19.28 28.46 -24.32
N LEU A 122 -18.77 29.02 -23.20
CA LEU A 122 -17.95 30.23 -23.23
C LEU A 122 -16.63 30.03 -23.97
N LEU A 123 -16.01 28.86 -23.82
CA LEU A 123 -14.78 28.49 -24.54
C LEU A 123 -15.04 28.27 -26.03
N GLU A 124 -16.17 27.66 -26.40
CA GLU A 124 -16.59 27.47 -27.80
C GLU A 124 -16.84 28.81 -28.51
N VAL A 125 -17.48 29.76 -27.82
CA VAL A 125 -17.70 31.12 -28.34
C VAL A 125 -16.41 31.95 -28.36
N GLY A 126 -15.34 31.50 -27.70
CA GLY A 126 -14.08 32.23 -27.59
C GLY A 126 -14.16 33.45 -26.65
N THR A 127 -15.10 33.43 -25.69
CA THR A 127 -15.24 34.50 -24.70
C THR A 127 -14.07 34.46 -23.72
N GLU A 128 -13.39 35.59 -23.51
CA GLU A 128 -12.33 35.69 -22.50
C GLU A 128 -12.91 35.56 -21.09
N ILE A 129 -12.53 34.50 -20.38
CA ILE A 129 -12.99 34.25 -19.01
C ILE A 129 -11.97 34.87 -18.04
N PRO A 130 -12.39 35.80 -17.15
CA PRO A 130 -11.49 36.41 -16.19
C PRO A 130 -10.98 35.37 -15.20
N PHE A 131 -9.69 35.44 -14.87
CA PHE A 131 -9.09 34.51 -13.90
C PHE A 131 -9.63 34.76 -12.50
N SER A 132 -9.98 33.67 -11.80
CA SER A 132 -10.53 33.76 -10.44
C SER A 132 -10.11 32.58 -9.57
N PHE A 133 -9.89 32.84 -8.27
CA PHE A 133 -9.62 31.77 -7.31
C PHE A 133 -10.88 31.01 -6.89
N SER A 134 -12.08 31.49 -7.25
CA SER A 134 -13.34 30.79 -7.02
C SER A 134 -13.34 29.40 -7.69
N TYR A 135 -12.71 29.31 -8.87
CA TYR A 135 -12.56 28.08 -9.66
C TYR A 135 -11.73 26.98 -8.99
N GLU A 136 -10.95 27.28 -7.93
CA GLU A 136 -10.31 26.25 -7.09
C GLU A 136 -11.36 25.28 -6.52
N LYS A 137 -12.55 25.78 -6.16
CA LYS A 137 -13.64 24.95 -5.62
C LYS A 137 -14.15 23.95 -6.66
N ALA A 138 -14.31 24.39 -7.91
CA ALA A 138 -14.73 23.55 -9.03
C ALA A 138 -13.65 22.51 -9.39
N ALA A 139 -12.37 22.92 -9.40
CA ALA A 139 -11.25 22.00 -9.59
C ALA A 139 -11.21 20.91 -8.49
N ILE A 140 -11.46 21.27 -7.22
CA ILE A 140 -11.57 20.30 -6.12
C ILE A 140 -12.82 19.40 -6.30
N ALA A 141 -13.94 19.95 -6.77
CA ALA A 141 -15.16 19.18 -7.01
C ALA A 141 -14.99 18.16 -8.14
N ALA A 142 -14.26 18.50 -9.21
CA ALA A 142 -13.90 17.56 -10.27
C ALA A 142 -13.11 16.35 -9.75
N LEU A 143 -12.35 16.52 -8.66
CA LEU A 143 -11.61 15.45 -7.97
C LEU A 143 -12.42 14.72 -6.88
N LYS A 144 -13.71 15.03 -6.72
CA LYS A 144 -14.58 14.30 -5.79
C LYS A 144 -15.09 13.01 -6.38
N VAL A 145 -15.42 13.02 -7.66
CA VAL A 145 -15.90 11.84 -8.39
C VAL A 145 -14.72 10.88 -8.57
N THR A 146 -14.82 9.70 -7.99
CA THR A 146 -13.84 8.65 -8.15
C THR A 146 -13.98 8.04 -9.54
N ALA A 147 -12.99 8.22 -10.40
CA ALA A 147 -12.97 7.59 -11.72
C ALA A 147 -12.80 6.07 -11.61
N GLN A 148 -13.70 5.32 -12.23
CA GLN A 148 -13.71 3.86 -12.30
C GLN A 148 -13.29 3.34 -13.67
N THR A 149 -13.06 4.19 -14.66
CA THR A 149 -12.56 3.80 -15.97
C THR A 149 -11.44 4.72 -16.42
N VAL A 150 -10.58 4.24 -17.33
CA VAL A 150 -9.53 5.08 -17.93
C VAL A 150 -10.15 6.30 -18.64
N ALA A 151 -11.29 6.11 -19.32
CA ALA A 151 -12.02 7.19 -19.97
C ALA A 151 -12.56 8.24 -18.97
N GLU A 152 -13.17 7.80 -17.87
CA GLU A 152 -13.62 8.69 -16.79
C GLU A 152 -12.46 9.45 -16.14
N MET A 153 -11.31 8.79 -15.98
CA MET A 153 -10.11 9.42 -15.44
C MET A 153 -9.56 10.48 -16.39
N ASP A 154 -9.59 10.22 -17.70
CA ASP A 154 -9.17 11.19 -18.71
C ASP A 154 -10.12 12.39 -18.75
N HIS A 155 -11.43 12.15 -18.69
CA HIS A 155 -12.44 13.19 -18.53
C HIS A 155 -12.23 14.00 -17.24
N GLN A 156 -11.93 13.34 -16.11
CA GLN A 156 -11.61 13.99 -14.85
C GLN A 156 -10.36 14.87 -14.95
N ILE A 157 -9.29 14.37 -15.57
CA ILE A 157 -8.04 15.11 -15.78
C ILE A 157 -8.28 16.34 -16.66
N GLN A 158 -9.05 16.19 -17.74
CA GLN A 158 -9.41 17.30 -18.63
C GLN A 158 -10.26 18.35 -17.92
N THR A 159 -11.28 17.92 -17.19
CA THR A 159 -12.15 18.80 -16.39
C THR A 159 -11.34 19.53 -15.32
N PHE A 160 -10.47 18.83 -14.61
CA PHE A 160 -9.54 19.42 -13.64
C PHE A 160 -8.63 20.47 -14.30
N ARG A 161 -8.04 20.14 -15.46
CA ARG A 161 -7.16 21.04 -16.20
C ARG A 161 -7.89 22.30 -16.67
N LYS A 162 -9.12 22.18 -17.19
CA LYS A 162 -9.98 23.32 -17.57
C LYS A 162 -10.21 24.26 -16.37
N TRP A 163 -10.65 23.73 -15.23
CA TRP A 163 -10.88 24.57 -14.05
C TRP A 163 -9.61 25.18 -13.48
N PHE A 164 -8.53 24.40 -13.41
CA PHE A 164 -7.28 24.88 -12.86
C PHE A 164 -6.61 25.91 -13.77
N SER A 165 -6.81 25.86 -15.10
CA SER A 165 -6.29 26.85 -16.05
C SER A 165 -6.92 28.24 -15.86
N LEU A 166 -8.13 28.34 -15.30
CA LEU A 166 -8.79 29.60 -14.98
C LEU A 166 -8.32 30.25 -13.66
N ILE A 167 -7.46 29.57 -12.89
CA ILE A 167 -6.89 30.15 -11.67
C ILE A 167 -5.80 31.18 -12.05
N PRO A 168 -5.75 32.37 -11.42
CA PRO A 168 -4.73 33.37 -11.71
C PRO A 168 -3.31 32.82 -11.59
N ARG A 169 -2.38 33.36 -12.37
CA ARG A 169 -0.95 32.99 -12.25
C ARG A 169 -0.36 33.51 -10.94
N ALA A 170 0.78 32.94 -10.53
CA ALA A 170 1.46 33.31 -9.29
C ALA A 170 1.99 34.76 -9.27
N ASP A 171 2.26 35.33 -10.44
CA ASP A 171 2.70 36.73 -10.61
C ASP A 171 1.54 37.73 -10.61
N GLN A 172 0.35 37.29 -11.02
CA GLN A 172 -0.86 38.11 -11.07
C GLN A 172 -1.59 38.21 -9.73
N SER A 173 -1.13 37.45 -8.71
CA SER A 173 -1.88 37.27 -7.47
C SER A 173 -0.97 37.18 -6.25
N ARG A 174 -1.56 37.31 -5.05
CA ARG A 174 -0.81 37.09 -3.81
C ARG A 174 -0.42 35.61 -3.70
N PRO A 175 0.79 35.28 -3.21
CA PRO A 175 1.21 33.90 -3.00
C PRO A 175 0.18 33.14 -2.17
N ARG A 176 -0.42 32.11 -2.76
CA ARG A 176 -1.40 31.24 -2.12
C ARG A 176 -0.93 29.80 -2.23
N SER A 177 -1.09 29.04 -1.16
CA SER A 177 -0.84 27.60 -1.18
C SER A 177 -2.12 26.83 -1.48
N PHE A 178 -2.02 25.88 -2.41
CA PHE A 178 -3.13 24.99 -2.79
C PHE A 178 -3.20 23.75 -1.90
N HIS A 179 -3.02 23.90 -0.58
CA HIS A 179 -2.92 22.74 0.33
C HIS A 179 -4.12 21.80 0.21
N ARG A 180 -5.35 22.34 0.11
CA ARG A 180 -6.57 21.52 0.00
C ARG A 180 -6.59 20.70 -1.29
N LEU A 181 -6.23 21.30 -2.42
CA LEU A 181 -6.17 20.62 -3.70
C LEU A 181 -5.04 19.57 -3.72
N VAL A 182 -3.86 19.95 -3.25
CA VAL A 182 -2.71 19.04 -3.12
C VAL A 182 -3.05 17.86 -2.23
N ASP A 183 -3.71 18.11 -1.09
CA ASP A 183 -4.11 17.05 -0.18
C ASP A 183 -5.19 16.17 -0.83
N ARG A 184 -6.12 16.73 -1.62
CA ARG A 184 -7.10 15.93 -2.37
C ARG A 184 -6.44 15.02 -3.40
N ILE A 185 -5.44 15.50 -4.14
CA ILE A 185 -4.73 14.72 -5.16
C ILE A 185 -3.79 13.69 -4.51
N MET A 186 -2.97 14.12 -3.55
CA MET A 186 -1.89 13.32 -2.99
C MET A 186 -2.36 12.37 -1.88
N LEU A 187 -3.40 12.74 -1.11
CA LEU A 187 -3.94 11.90 -0.03
C LEU A 187 -5.17 11.11 -0.46
N SER A 188 -5.59 11.20 -1.73
CA SER A 188 -6.62 10.32 -2.29
C SER A 188 -6.24 8.84 -2.07
N PRO A 189 -7.20 7.96 -1.73
CA PRO A 189 -6.96 6.52 -1.73
C PRO A 189 -6.66 6.00 -3.14
N LEU A 190 -7.19 6.67 -4.17
CA LEU A 190 -6.92 6.44 -5.58
C LEU A 190 -5.89 7.43 -6.09
N ASN A 191 -4.63 7.03 -6.04
CA ASN A 191 -3.53 7.83 -6.55
C ASN A 191 -3.28 7.51 -8.03
N SER A 192 -3.73 8.38 -8.93
CA SER A 192 -3.41 8.31 -10.36
C SER A 192 -2.11 9.07 -10.64
N LEU A 193 -1.11 8.37 -11.16
CA LEU A 193 0.18 8.99 -11.52
C LEU A 193 0.00 10.06 -12.61
N ARG A 194 -0.87 9.80 -13.59
CA ARG A 194 -1.15 10.72 -14.70
C ARG A 194 -1.76 12.03 -14.19
N LEU A 195 -2.73 11.96 -13.28
CA LEU A 195 -3.31 13.14 -12.64
C LEU A 195 -2.26 13.93 -11.83
N ILE A 196 -1.39 13.24 -11.11
CA ILE A 196 -0.31 13.86 -10.32
C ILE A 196 0.69 14.58 -11.23
N MET A 197 1.06 13.98 -12.35
CA MET A 197 1.93 14.58 -13.37
C MET A 197 1.28 15.82 -13.99
N GLU A 198 0.04 15.70 -14.47
CA GLU A 198 -0.70 16.82 -15.07
C GLU A 198 -0.85 17.98 -14.07
N PHE A 199 -1.18 17.69 -12.81
CA PHE A 199 -1.20 18.71 -11.77
C PHE A 199 0.15 19.43 -11.62
N GLY A 200 1.26 18.68 -11.60
CA GLY A 200 2.60 19.25 -11.54
C GLY A 200 2.92 20.16 -12.72
N LEU A 201 2.59 19.73 -13.94
CA LEU A 201 2.84 20.48 -15.16
C LEU A 201 2.04 21.78 -15.22
N VAL A 202 0.73 21.73 -14.93
CA VAL A 202 -0.11 22.94 -14.93
C VAL A 202 0.26 23.87 -13.77
N ALA A 203 0.64 23.32 -12.61
CA ALA A 203 1.16 24.12 -11.50
C ALA A 203 2.49 24.81 -11.85
N ALA A 204 3.36 24.19 -12.63
CA ALA A 204 4.60 24.81 -13.11
C ALA A 204 4.35 25.93 -14.12
N GLU A 205 3.42 25.70 -15.05
CA GLU A 205 2.98 26.69 -16.04
C GLU A 205 2.41 27.98 -15.40
N LYS A 206 1.79 27.84 -14.21
CA LYS A 206 1.25 28.97 -13.43
C LYS A 206 2.19 29.52 -12.36
N GLY A 207 3.37 28.93 -12.17
CA GLY A 207 4.35 29.36 -11.16
C GLY A 207 4.10 28.89 -9.73
N PHE A 208 3.20 27.92 -9.52
CA PHE A 208 2.84 27.40 -8.19
C PHE A 208 3.63 26.15 -7.76
N ILE A 209 4.41 25.57 -8.68
CA ILE A 209 5.13 24.31 -8.47
C ILE A 209 6.08 24.32 -7.27
N SER A 210 6.65 25.47 -6.89
CA SER A 210 7.60 25.56 -5.77
C SER A 210 7.04 25.01 -4.44
N SER A 211 5.73 25.11 -4.22
CA SER A 211 5.04 24.63 -3.01
C SER A 211 4.73 23.13 -3.01
N THR A 212 4.69 22.51 -4.20
CA THR A 212 4.26 21.11 -4.39
C THR A 212 5.37 20.23 -4.96
N LEU A 213 6.47 20.83 -5.39
CA LEU A 213 7.59 20.21 -6.10
C LEU A 213 8.03 18.90 -5.45
N HIS A 214 8.37 18.95 -4.16
CA HIS A 214 8.86 17.77 -3.46
C HIS A 214 7.81 16.64 -3.43
N ARG A 215 6.53 16.95 -3.28
CA ARG A 215 5.47 15.94 -3.18
C ARG A 215 5.24 15.27 -4.53
N VAL A 216 5.08 16.06 -5.58
CA VAL A 216 4.77 15.58 -6.94
C VAL A 216 5.97 14.85 -7.53
N THR A 217 7.15 15.49 -7.56
CA THR A 217 8.35 14.90 -8.17
C THR A 217 8.75 13.61 -7.45
N SER A 218 8.67 13.54 -6.12
CA SER A 218 8.99 12.29 -5.44
C SER A 218 8.04 11.15 -5.81
N VAL A 219 6.73 11.38 -5.92
CA VAL A 219 5.80 10.30 -6.28
C VAL A 219 6.02 9.85 -7.73
N VAL A 220 6.20 10.79 -8.66
CA VAL A 220 6.47 10.47 -10.07
C VAL A 220 7.77 9.69 -10.22
N SER A 221 8.85 10.13 -9.57
CA SER A 221 10.13 9.43 -9.59
C SER A 221 10.11 8.09 -8.85
N MET A 222 9.24 7.90 -7.85
CA MET A 222 9.15 6.66 -7.08
C MET A 222 8.42 5.56 -7.85
N TYR A 223 7.30 5.92 -8.48
CA TYR A 223 6.33 4.94 -9.01
C TYR A 223 6.17 4.97 -10.52
N GLY A 224 6.51 6.07 -11.20
CA GLY A 224 6.50 6.13 -12.65
C GLY A 224 7.56 5.25 -13.28
N ASP A 225 7.44 4.96 -14.56
CA ASP A 225 8.58 4.45 -15.33
C ASP A 225 9.74 5.47 -15.26
N PRO A 226 11.02 5.05 -15.10
CA PRO A 226 12.11 6.01 -14.95
C PRO A 226 12.29 6.94 -16.15
N ASP A 227 12.05 6.48 -17.38
CA ASP A 227 12.19 7.32 -18.58
C ASP A 227 11.04 8.32 -18.65
N ILE A 228 9.81 7.88 -18.33
CA ILE A 228 8.65 8.79 -18.19
C ILE A 228 8.91 9.83 -17.10
N ALA A 229 9.51 9.43 -15.97
CA ALA A 229 9.83 10.35 -14.88
C ALA A 229 10.88 11.39 -15.28
N ILE A 230 11.88 11.01 -16.09
CA ILE A 230 12.88 11.92 -16.65
C ILE A 230 12.22 12.90 -17.63
N GLN A 231 11.44 12.41 -18.58
CA GLN A 231 10.68 13.24 -19.52
C GLN A 231 9.77 14.23 -18.80
N TYR A 232 9.09 13.77 -17.73
CA TYR A 232 8.29 14.63 -16.88
C TYR A 232 9.10 15.75 -16.23
N ILE A 233 10.31 15.48 -15.74
CA ILE A 233 11.19 16.49 -15.12
C ILE A 233 11.60 17.54 -16.14
N ASP A 234 11.94 17.13 -17.36
CA ASP A 234 12.32 18.04 -18.44
C ASP A 234 11.14 18.93 -18.86
N GLU A 235 9.95 18.34 -19.01
CA GLU A 235 8.73 19.06 -19.34
C GLU A 235 8.30 20.03 -18.23
N LEU A 236 8.43 19.59 -16.97
CA LEU A 236 8.17 20.43 -15.79
C LEU A 236 9.10 21.65 -15.76
N ARG A 237 10.39 21.44 -16.07
CA ARG A 237 11.37 22.52 -16.20
C ARG A 237 11.01 23.47 -17.33
N ARG A 238 10.70 22.93 -18.51
CA ARG A 238 10.34 23.72 -19.70
C ARG A 238 9.17 24.66 -19.40
N ARG A 239 8.07 24.14 -18.84
CA ARG A 239 6.90 24.96 -18.49
C ARG A 239 7.19 26.00 -17.41
N ASN A 240 7.97 25.64 -16.38
CA ASN A 240 8.38 26.61 -15.36
C ASN A 240 9.27 27.72 -15.94
N ARG A 241 10.17 27.39 -16.87
CA ARG A 241 11.01 28.38 -17.56
C ARG A 241 10.16 29.35 -18.37
N THR A 242 9.22 28.84 -19.18
CA THR A 242 8.27 29.68 -19.94
C THR A 242 7.49 30.61 -19.02
N PHE A 243 7.02 30.12 -17.86
CA PHE A 243 6.40 30.97 -16.85
C PHE A 243 7.34 32.09 -16.39
N LEU A 244 8.58 31.77 -16.01
CA LEU A 244 9.55 32.76 -15.53
C LEU A 244 9.87 33.81 -16.60
N GLU A 245 10.06 33.41 -17.86
CA GLU A 245 10.34 34.32 -18.97
C GLU A 245 9.19 35.30 -19.20
N GLN A 246 7.94 34.82 -19.15
CA GLN A 246 6.75 35.65 -19.31
C GLN A 246 6.53 36.58 -18.12
N SER A 247 6.62 36.07 -16.89
CA SER A 247 6.29 36.81 -15.68
C SER A 247 7.37 37.83 -15.27
N LEU A 248 8.62 37.63 -15.70
CA LEU A 248 9.76 38.45 -15.28
C LEU A 248 10.31 39.36 -16.39
N LYS A 249 9.73 39.32 -17.61
CA LYS A 249 10.19 40.08 -18.78
C LYS A 249 10.47 41.56 -18.46
N ASP A 250 9.61 42.18 -17.65
CA ASP A 250 9.69 43.62 -17.35
C ASP A 250 10.47 43.94 -16.07
N THR A 251 10.81 42.93 -15.25
CA THR A 251 11.41 43.14 -13.92
C THR A 251 12.94 43.17 -13.93
N GLY A 252 13.57 42.81 -15.05
CA GLY A 252 15.02 42.65 -15.15
C GLY A 252 15.61 41.55 -14.25
N ALA A 253 14.78 40.61 -13.79
CA ALA A 253 15.23 39.53 -12.91
C ALA A 253 16.08 38.49 -13.68
N ASP A 254 17.04 37.87 -12.99
CA ASP A 254 17.88 36.79 -13.51
C ASP A 254 17.06 35.49 -13.67
N VAL A 255 16.36 35.37 -14.80
CA VAL A 255 15.54 34.20 -15.16
C VAL A 255 16.37 32.92 -15.15
N ASP A 256 17.57 32.94 -15.73
CA ASP A 256 18.45 31.77 -15.78
C ASP A 256 18.93 31.36 -14.38
N GLY A 257 19.21 32.30 -13.48
CA GLY A 257 19.49 32.03 -12.08
C GLY A 257 18.34 31.31 -11.35
N LEU A 258 17.11 31.76 -11.57
CA LEU A 258 15.92 31.17 -10.99
C LEU A 258 15.61 29.78 -11.57
N ASP A 259 15.71 29.60 -12.90
CA ASP A 259 15.56 28.30 -13.57
C ASP A 259 16.60 27.30 -13.04
N ARG A 260 17.88 27.68 -12.96
CA ARG A 260 18.95 26.84 -12.44
C ARG A 260 18.66 26.35 -11.02
N LYS A 261 18.18 27.24 -10.15
CA LYS A 261 17.83 26.90 -8.76
C LYS A 261 16.64 25.95 -8.69
N PHE A 262 15.61 26.20 -9.49
CA PHE A 262 14.43 25.33 -9.59
C PHE A 262 14.84 23.94 -10.08
N HIS A 263 15.58 23.88 -11.19
CA HIS A 263 16.08 22.66 -11.79
C HIS A 263 16.93 21.84 -10.81
N ALA A 264 17.88 22.47 -10.11
CA ALA A 264 18.68 21.80 -9.08
C ALA A 264 17.82 21.20 -7.96
N GLY A 265 16.73 21.87 -7.60
CA GLY A 265 15.74 21.37 -6.63
C GLY A 265 14.99 20.14 -7.13
N VAL A 266 14.43 20.22 -8.34
CA VAL A 266 13.65 19.15 -8.97
C VAL A 266 14.50 17.89 -9.15
N VAL A 267 15.64 18.04 -9.82
CA VAL A 267 16.59 16.94 -10.06
C VAL A 267 17.12 16.39 -8.75
N GLY A 268 17.43 17.26 -7.79
CA GLY A 268 17.86 16.83 -6.46
C GLY A 268 16.86 15.93 -5.75
N VAL A 269 15.56 16.22 -5.86
CA VAL A 269 14.49 15.36 -5.34
C VAL A 269 14.42 14.05 -6.13
N ALA A 270 14.37 14.13 -7.46
CA ALA A 270 14.26 12.97 -8.34
C ALA A 270 15.40 11.97 -8.15
N VAL A 271 16.66 12.44 -8.10
CA VAL A 271 17.85 11.59 -7.87
C VAL A 271 17.73 10.82 -6.55
N ARG A 272 17.35 11.49 -5.45
CA ARG A 272 17.20 10.81 -4.16
C ARG A 272 16.07 9.80 -4.18
N THR A 273 14.97 10.12 -4.83
CA THR A 273 13.81 9.24 -4.89
C THR A 273 14.05 8.03 -5.81
N LEU A 274 14.63 8.21 -6.99
CA LEU A 274 15.05 7.11 -7.87
C LEU A 274 16.07 6.19 -7.20
N ALA A 275 17.05 6.76 -6.48
CA ALA A 275 18.01 5.98 -5.72
C ALA A 275 17.35 5.20 -4.57
N SER A 276 16.35 5.80 -3.90
CA SER A 276 15.56 5.11 -2.88
C SER A 276 14.68 4.00 -3.48
N ALA A 277 14.18 4.20 -4.70
CA ALA A 277 13.43 3.21 -5.47
C ALA A 277 14.32 2.09 -6.05
N GLY A 278 15.64 2.12 -5.85
CA GLY A 278 16.57 1.11 -6.35
C GLY A 278 16.98 1.31 -7.81
N ARG A 279 16.59 2.43 -8.43
CA ARG A 279 16.89 2.75 -9.84
C ARG A 279 18.16 3.59 -9.96
N LEU A 280 19.27 2.99 -9.50
CA LEU A 280 20.54 3.70 -9.34
C LEU A 280 21.12 4.22 -10.65
N GLU A 281 21.01 3.45 -11.74
CA GLU A 281 21.49 3.88 -13.07
C GLU A 281 20.80 5.17 -13.53
N HIS A 282 19.47 5.24 -13.41
CA HIS A 282 18.69 6.43 -13.79
C HIS A 282 18.95 7.61 -12.86
N ALA A 283 19.17 7.35 -11.57
CA ALA A 283 19.59 8.39 -10.62
C ALA A 283 20.97 8.97 -10.97
N VAL A 284 21.89 8.14 -11.47
CA VAL A 284 23.22 8.58 -11.94
C VAL A 284 23.12 9.35 -13.25
N ARG A 285 22.26 8.96 -14.19
CA ARG A 285 22.02 9.68 -15.45
C ARG A 285 21.52 11.12 -15.25
N LEU A 286 20.78 11.37 -14.17
CA LEU A 286 20.29 12.70 -13.82
C LEU A 286 21.34 13.61 -13.18
N ILE A 287 22.57 13.14 -12.97
CA ILE A 287 23.61 13.98 -12.40
C ILE A 287 24.10 14.99 -13.46
N PRO A 288 24.12 16.30 -13.14
CA PRO A 288 24.63 17.31 -14.05
C PRO A 288 26.10 17.07 -14.42
N ASP A 289 26.41 17.11 -15.72
CA ASP A 289 27.77 17.20 -16.26
C ASP A 289 28.37 18.56 -15.86
N PRO A 290 29.53 18.62 -15.19
CA PRO A 290 30.01 19.86 -14.59
C PRO A 290 30.55 20.84 -15.64
N LEU A 291 30.86 20.33 -16.84
CA LEU A 291 31.36 21.10 -17.97
C LEU A 291 30.22 21.67 -18.80
N LYS A 292 29.09 20.95 -18.87
CA LYS A 292 27.94 21.34 -19.72
C LYS A 292 26.86 22.11 -18.98
N THR A 293 26.67 21.83 -17.69
CA THR A 293 25.52 22.35 -16.95
C THR A 293 25.90 23.42 -15.94
N ILE A 294 24.99 24.38 -15.77
CA ILE A 294 25.26 25.62 -15.03
C ILE A 294 24.77 25.52 -13.57
N PHE A 295 24.18 24.39 -13.15
CA PHE A 295 23.66 24.19 -11.80
C PHE A 295 24.35 23.02 -11.09
N HIS A 296 24.31 23.03 -9.75
CA HIS A 296 24.93 22.02 -8.90
C HIS A 296 23.88 21.41 -7.97
N LEU A 297 23.98 20.10 -7.73
CA LEU A 297 23.13 19.46 -6.73
C LEU A 297 23.66 19.74 -5.33
N THR A 298 22.78 19.60 -4.33
CA THR A 298 23.18 19.80 -2.94
C THR A 298 24.18 18.71 -2.49
N PRO A 299 25.15 19.03 -1.60
CA PRO A 299 26.05 18.02 -1.03
C PRO A 299 25.32 16.85 -0.37
N TYR A 300 24.12 17.11 0.16
CA TYR A 300 23.24 16.10 0.72
C TYR A 300 22.81 15.06 -0.32
N THR A 301 22.37 15.49 -1.50
CA THR A 301 21.98 14.60 -2.61
C THR A 301 23.15 13.72 -3.03
N TYR A 302 24.35 14.29 -3.20
CA TYR A 302 25.53 13.52 -3.57
C TYR A 302 25.91 12.48 -2.51
N ASN A 303 25.93 12.87 -1.23
CA ASN A 303 26.18 11.93 -0.13
C ASN A 303 25.14 10.80 -0.08
N PHE A 304 23.89 11.13 -0.38
CA PHE A 304 22.80 10.16 -0.39
C PHE A 304 23.00 9.12 -1.48
N LEU A 305 23.29 9.58 -2.69
CA LEU A 305 23.54 8.70 -3.81
C LEU A 305 24.80 7.85 -3.61
N ILE A 306 25.91 8.43 -3.13
CA ILE A 306 27.13 7.68 -2.82
C ILE A 306 26.85 6.54 -1.85
N ARG A 307 26.21 6.82 -0.71
CA ARG A 307 25.89 5.77 0.28
C ARG A 307 24.99 4.67 -0.31
N LYS A 308 24.04 5.05 -1.17
CA LYS A 308 23.18 4.08 -1.86
C LYS A 308 23.96 3.21 -2.85
N LEU A 309 24.84 3.80 -3.65
CA LEU A 309 25.71 3.06 -4.56
C LEU A 309 26.64 2.12 -3.77
N GLU A 310 27.28 2.60 -2.71
CA GLU A 310 28.14 1.79 -1.82
C GLU A 310 27.39 0.61 -1.19
N SER A 311 26.14 0.80 -0.79
CA SER A 311 25.31 -0.25 -0.18
C SER A 311 25.02 -1.43 -1.10
N THR A 312 25.10 -1.24 -2.43
CA THR A 312 24.88 -2.33 -3.40
C THR A 312 26.06 -3.27 -3.55
N GLN A 313 27.27 -2.83 -3.19
CA GLN A 313 28.53 -3.58 -3.39
C GLN A 313 28.79 -3.99 -4.85
N ASP A 314 28.15 -3.35 -5.84
CA ASP A 314 28.35 -3.63 -7.26
C ASP A 314 29.52 -2.80 -7.81
N SER A 315 30.54 -3.49 -8.34
CA SER A 315 31.77 -2.88 -8.86
C SER A 315 31.52 -1.95 -10.05
N ARG A 316 30.40 -2.13 -10.77
CA ARG A 316 30.01 -1.27 -11.91
C ARG A 316 29.79 0.18 -11.49
N TYR A 317 29.47 0.44 -10.22
CA TYR A 317 29.24 1.80 -9.72
C TYR A 317 30.51 2.50 -9.19
N LEU A 318 31.66 1.82 -9.07
CA LEU A 318 32.89 2.44 -8.57
C LEU A 318 33.34 3.66 -9.39
N PRO A 319 33.32 3.65 -10.74
CA PRO A 319 33.65 4.84 -11.52
C PRO A 319 32.69 6.00 -11.24
N HIS A 320 31.40 5.71 -11.09
CA HIS A 320 30.39 6.70 -10.76
C HIS A 320 30.57 7.27 -9.36
N ILE A 321 30.92 6.45 -8.37
CA ILE A 321 31.20 6.93 -7.00
C ILE A 321 32.37 7.92 -7.00
N ASN A 322 33.47 7.57 -7.68
CA ASN A 322 34.65 8.44 -7.78
C ASN A 322 34.32 9.76 -8.49
N PHE A 323 33.59 9.67 -9.61
CA PHE A 323 33.08 10.83 -10.34
C PHE A 323 32.22 11.74 -9.44
N ILE A 324 31.24 11.16 -8.74
CA ILE A 324 30.34 11.92 -7.85
C ILE A 324 31.12 12.54 -6.66
N ALA A 325 32.10 11.83 -6.12
CA ALA A 325 32.95 12.32 -5.04
C ALA A 325 33.81 13.52 -5.47
N GLN A 326 34.37 13.47 -6.68
CA GLN A 326 35.09 14.58 -7.29
C GLN A 326 34.17 15.79 -7.50
N HIS A 327 33.00 15.59 -8.08
CA HIS A 327 31.99 16.64 -8.26
C HIS A 327 31.57 17.33 -6.96
N LYS A 328 31.41 16.54 -5.91
CA LYS A 328 31.03 17.04 -4.59
C LYS A 328 32.12 17.97 -4.01
N SER A 329 33.40 17.69 -4.25
CA SER A 329 34.49 18.55 -3.76
C SER A 329 34.47 19.89 -4.48
N GLU A 330 34.30 19.90 -5.81
CA GLU A 330 34.20 21.11 -6.63
C GLU A 330 33.01 22.01 -6.23
N THR A 331 31.86 21.40 -5.93
CA THR A 331 30.66 22.13 -5.49
C THR A 331 30.87 22.88 -4.17
N ARG A 332 31.66 22.31 -3.24
CA ARG A 332 31.98 22.97 -1.96
C ARG A 332 32.76 24.26 -2.17
N TYR A 333 33.73 24.27 -3.09
CA TYR A 333 34.53 25.46 -3.37
C TYR A 333 33.71 26.59 -4.01
N ARG A 334 32.77 26.26 -4.90
CA ARG A 334 31.92 27.28 -5.56
C ARG A 334 30.85 27.86 -4.63
N SER A 335 30.25 27.02 -3.78
CA SER A 335 29.18 27.46 -2.87
C SER A 335 29.66 28.40 -1.75
N THR A 336 30.94 28.36 -1.37
CA THR A 336 31.55 29.32 -0.45
C THR A 336 31.74 30.71 -1.06
N GLY A 337 31.86 30.82 -2.39
CA GLY A 337 32.04 32.11 -3.09
C GLY A 337 30.74 32.91 -3.32
N LEU A 338 29.59 32.25 -3.43
CA LEU A 338 28.30 32.87 -3.80
C LEU A 338 27.50 33.50 -2.63
N ARG A 339 28.07 33.62 -1.43
CA ARG A 339 27.34 34.03 -0.21
C ARG A 339 27.02 35.54 -0.07
N ARG A 340 27.11 36.35 -1.13
CA ARG A 340 26.79 37.80 -1.11
C ARG A 340 25.75 38.21 -2.14
N MET A 341 24.51 37.73 -2.02
CA MET A 341 23.35 38.29 -2.73
C MET A 341 22.37 38.93 -1.72
N PRO A 342 21.80 40.12 -1.98
CA PRO A 342 20.91 40.80 -1.05
C PRO A 342 19.62 40.00 -0.83
N THR A 343 19.40 39.58 0.40
CA THR A 343 18.44 38.56 0.85
C THR A 343 16.97 38.97 0.77
N ILE A 344 16.65 40.20 0.37
CA ILE A 344 15.33 40.82 0.61
C ILE A 344 14.30 40.45 -0.47
N LYS A 345 14.68 40.24 -1.75
CA LYS A 345 13.75 39.70 -2.78
C LYS A 345 13.67 38.18 -2.80
N LEU A 346 14.70 37.49 -2.31
CA LEU A 346 14.76 36.03 -2.22
C LEU A 346 13.96 35.47 -1.02
N ALA A 347 13.67 36.31 -0.02
CA ALA A 347 12.92 35.94 1.18
C ALA A 347 11.45 35.55 0.90
N MET A 348 10.84 36.09 -0.15
CA MET A 348 9.48 35.74 -0.58
C MET A 348 9.42 34.33 -1.19
N SER A 349 10.47 33.85 -1.86
CA SER A 349 10.53 32.50 -2.43
C SER A 349 11.18 31.46 -1.51
N ILE A 350 12.00 31.87 -0.52
CA ILE A 350 12.74 30.94 0.36
C ILE A 350 12.01 30.57 1.65
N ARG A 351 11.07 31.40 2.16
CA ARG A 351 10.35 31.05 3.40
C ARG A 351 9.45 29.81 3.30
N CYS A 352 9.22 29.27 2.11
CA CYS A 352 8.47 28.02 1.89
C CYS A 352 9.34 26.75 1.76
N LEU A 353 10.68 26.83 1.73
CA LEU A 353 11.52 25.73 1.22
C LEU A 353 12.45 25.02 2.23
N VAL A 354 12.30 25.23 3.54
CA VAL A 354 13.16 24.54 4.52
C VAL A 354 12.33 23.92 5.65
N LYS A 355 11.96 22.64 5.46
CA LYS A 355 11.92 21.57 6.49
C LYS A 355 11.28 20.27 5.93
N VAL A 356 12.04 19.46 5.18
CA VAL A 356 11.80 18.01 4.94
C VAL A 356 13.17 17.41 4.56
N GLY A 357 13.86 16.62 5.40
CA GLY A 357 13.75 15.16 5.61
C GLY A 357 14.81 14.42 4.75
N GLU A 358 15.98 13.95 5.24
CA GLU A 358 16.37 12.85 6.16
C GLU A 358 16.27 11.40 5.64
N PHE A 359 17.35 10.66 5.94
CA PHE A 359 17.94 9.49 5.27
C PHE A 359 17.40 8.09 5.68
N ASP A 360 17.43 7.21 4.68
CA ASP A 360 17.84 5.79 4.59
C ASP A 360 17.23 4.66 5.44
N LEU A 361 16.98 3.54 4.73
CA LEU A 361 16.11 2.40 5.04
C LEU A 361 16.74 1.03 4.66
N ALA A 362 18.05 0.95 4.38
CA ALA A 362 18.66 -0.27 3.84
C ALA A 362 19.02 -1.38 4.86
N ASP A 363 19.01 -1.12 6.18
CA ASP A 363 19.52 -2.08 7.19
C ASP A 363 18.44 -2.84 8.01
N PHE A 364 17.17 -2.76 7.64
CA PHE A 364 16.07 -3.23 8.50
C PHE A 364 15.75 -4.73 8.40
N ALA A 365 16.28 -5.46 7.39
CA ALA A 365 15.85 -6.83 7.11
C ALA A 365 16.68 -7.95 7.79
N GLU A 366 17.92 -7.69 8.23
CA GLU A 366 18.81 -8.75 8.73
C GLU A 366 19.00 -8.80 10.26
N ASN A 367 18.35 -7.93 11.03
CA ASN A 367 18.71 -7.69 12.44
C ASN A 367 17.61 -7.97 13.48
N VAL A 368 16.61 -8.80 13.13
CA VAL A 368 15.49 -9.17 14.04
C VAL A 368 15.95 -9.98 15.27
N SER A 369 17.18 -10.49 15.31
CA SER A 369 17.68 -11.34 16.39
C SER A 369 18.70 -10.70 17.35
N LEU A 370 19.13 -9.44 17.16
CA LEU A 370 20.21 -8.83 17.99
C LEU A 370 19.92 -7.45 18.60
N PHE A 371 18.82 -6.77 18.27
CA PHE A 371 18.55 -5.42 18.81
C PHE A 371 17.44 -5.39 19.86
N SER A 372 17.79 -5.82 21.08
CA SER A 372 17.04 -5.54 22.31
C SER A 372 17.91 -4.73 23.28
N SER A 373 18.42 -3.57 22.86
CA SER A 373 19.15 -2.68 23.79
C SER A 373 18.23 -1.99 24.81
N VAL A 374 16.91 -1.97 24.57
CA VAL A 374 15.90 -1.65 25.58
C VAL A 374 15.10 -2.91 25.89
N SER A 375 15.58 -3.71 26.85
CA SER A 375 14.82 -4.86 27.33
C SER A 375 13.42 -4.40 27.76
N PRO A 376 12.33 -5.07 27.34
CA PRO A 376 10.96 -4.78 27.79
C PRO A 376 10.79 -4.84 29.32
N ARG A 377 11.80 -5.33 30.04
CA ARG A 377 11.93 -5.27 31.51
C ARG A 377 12.16 -3.84 32.05
N ARG A 378 12.90 -2.95 31.38
CA ARG A 378 13.11 -1.55 31.85
C ARG A 378 11.86 -0.67 31.72
N MET A 379 10.92 -1.03 30.85
CA MET A 379 9.63 -0.33 30.73
C MET A 379 8.65 -0.61 31.88
N LYS A 380 9.04 -1.39 32.90
CA LYS A 380 8.14 -1.74 34.02
C LYS A 380 7.97 -0.63 35.08
N GLN A 381 8.78 0.43 35.08
CA GLN A 381 8.82 1.33 36.25
C GLN A 381 8.43 2.81 36.02
N ASP A 382 8.25 3.31 34.77
CA ASP A 382 7.59 4.60 34.56
C ASP A 382 7.13 4.79 33.09
N LEU A 383 5.82 4.87 32.85
CA LEU A 383 5.23 5.15 31.53
C LEU A 383 5.66 6.52 30.98
N ALA A 384 5.91 7.52 31.84
CA ALA A 384 6.37 8.84 31.40
C ALA A 384 7.82 8.77 30.88
N THR A 385 8.69 8.03 31.57
CA THR A 385 10.06 7.77 31.09
C THR A 385 10.07 6.99 29.77
N ALA A 386 9.20 5.99 29.61
CA ALA A 386 9.04 5.29 28.33
C ALA A 386 8.61 6.23 27.20
N LEU A 387 7.64 7.12 27.45
CA LEU A 387 7.21 8.12 26.47
C LEU A 387 8.34 9.08 26.07
N ARG A 388 9.14 9.57 27.04
CA ARG A 388 10.31 10.43 26.76
C ARG A 388 11.33 9.70 25.89
N ALA A 389 11.67 8.45 26.26
CA ALA A 389 12.60 7.63 25.50
C ALA A 389 12.12 7.35 24.05
N LEU A 390 10.82 7.10 23.86
CA LEU A 390 10.24 6.94 22.53
C LEU A 390 10.33 8.25 21.72
N LYS A 391 9.98 9.38 22.33
CA LYS A 391 10.05 10.70 21.69
C LYS A 391 11.48 11.04 21.27
N ASP A 392 12.46 10.74 22.11
CA ASP A 392 13.88 10.97 21.81
C ASP A 392 14.38 10.01 20.74
N GLY A 393 13.96 8.74 20.78
CA GLY A 393 14.27 7.73 19.76
C GLY A 393 13.73 8.10 18.38
N PHE A 394 12.51 8.65 18.28
CA PHE A 394 11.94 9.11 17.01
C PHE A 394 12.54 10.42 16.49
N ARG A 395 13.16 11.22 17.37
CA ARG A 395 13.91 12.43 17.00
C ARG A 395 15.35 12.14 16.59
N ALA A 396 15.85 10.94 16.90
CA ALA A 396 17.20 10.57 16.53
C ALA A 396 17.32 10.38 15.01
N LEU A 397 18.33 11.04 14.42
CA LEU A 397 18.66 10.91 13.00
C LEU A 397 19.04 9.47 12.62
N SER A 398 19.68 8.77 13.55
CA SER A 398 20.25 7.44 13.32
C SER A 398 19.16 6.35 13.33
N PRO A 399 19.06 5.50 12.27
CA PRO A 399 18.13 4.38 12.21
C PRO A 399 18.26 3.42 13.40
N SER A 400 19.47 3.19 13.91
CA SER A 400 19.75 2.26 15.00
C SER A 400 19.20 2.70 16.36
N ARG A 401 18.89 4.00 16.52
CA ARG A 401 18.27 4.55 17.73
C ARG A 401 16.76 4.60 17.66
N ARG A 402 16.15 4.26 16.52
CA ARG A 402 14.70 4.30 16.36
C ARG A 402 14.07 3.17 17.17
N PRO A 403 12.96 3.44 17.88
CA PRO A 403 12.27 2.39 18.60
C PRO A 403 11.71 1.37 17.61
N HIS A 404 11.91 0.10 17.94
CA HIS A 404 11.30 -0.99 17.19
C HIS A 404 9.76 -0.90 17.26
N PRO A 405 9.02 -1.18 16.17
CA PRO A 405 7.56 -1.07 16.16
C PRO A 405 6.88 -1.82 17.32
N LEU A 406 7.35 -3.02 17.66
CA LEU A 406 6.82 -3.80 18.79
C LEU A 406 7.01 -3.12 20.16
N THR A 407 8.09 -2.35 20.34
CA THR A 407 8.31 -1.56 21.57
C THR A 407 7.24 -0.47 21.70
N VAL A 408 6.85 0.13 20.57
CA VAL A 408 5.78 1.13 20.50
C VAL A 408 4.42 0.48 20.75
N VAL A 409 4.14 -0.69 20.15
CA VAL A 409 2.92 -1.48 20.40
C VAL A 409 2.76 -1.78 21.90
N HIS A 410 3.81 -2.28 22.54
CA HIS A 410 3.78 -2.58 23.98
C HIS A 410 3.58 -1.34 24.85
N PHE A 411 4.15 -0.20 24.43
CA PHE A 411 3.87 1.07 25.10
C PHE A 411 2.40 1.46 24.95
N ILE A 412 1.83 1.40 23.74
CA ILE A 412 0.40 1.71 23.48
C ILE A 412 -0.51 0.81 24.32
N GLU A 413 -0.28 -0.51 24.29
CA GLU A 413 -1.04 -1.51 25.06
C GLU A 413 -1.04 -1.18 26.57
N ARG A 414 0.14 -0.95 27.15
CA ARG A 414 0.29 -0.63 28.58
C ARG A 414 -0.27 0.73 28.96
N TYR A 415 -0.14 1.71 28.07
CA TYR A 415 -0.64 3.05 28.33
C TYR A 415 -2.17 3.06 28.34
N LEU A 416 -2.81 2.41 27.36
CA LEU A 416 -4.26 2.25 27.31
C LEU A 416 -4.79 1.39 28.45
N SER A 417 -4.09 0.32 28.85
CA SER A 417 -4.51 -0.49 30.01
C SER A 417 -4.48 0.27 31.33
N SER A 418 -3.77 1.40 31.41
CA SER A 418 -3.78 2.29 32.58
C SER A 418 -4.96 3.28 32.60
N GLY A 419 -5.87 3.21 31.62
CA GLY A 419 -6.98 4.16 31.44
C GLY A 419 -6.56 5.52 30.89
N ARG A 420 -5.28 5.70 30.54
CA ARG A 420 -4.75 6.97 30.01
C ARG A 420 -4.76 6.94 28.48
N THR A 421 -5.17 8.05 27.87
CA THR A 421 -5.25 8.19 26.39
C THR A 421 -4.41 9.34 25.84
N ARG A 422 -4.15 10.37 26.64
CA ARG A 422 -3.57 11.65 26.17
C ARG A 422 -2.17 11.56 25.55
N ALA A 423 -1.28 10.69 26.04
CA ALA A 423 0.08 10.63 25.51
C ALA A 423 0.18 10.07 24.08
N ILE A 424 -0.78 9.24 23.67
CA ILE A 424 -0.75 8.57 22.38
C ILE A 424 -0.94 9.57 21.23
N PRO A 425 -1.98 10.43 21.20
CA PRO A 425 -2.10 11.48 20.19
C PRO A 425 -0.93 12.46 20.23
N LEU A 426 -0.37 12.76 21.41
CA LEU A 426 0.81 13.63 21.53
C LEU A 426 2.06 13.00 20.90
N LEU A 427 2.28 11.71 21.13
CA LEU A 427 3.37 10.97 20.52
C LEU A 427 3.16 10.89 19.01
N ARG A 428 1.96 10.52 18.54
CA ARG A 428 1.60 10.49 17.13
C ARG A 428 1.85 11.83 16.45
N ASN A 429 1.33 12.93 16.99
CA ASN A 429 1.54 14.28 16.45
C ASN A 429 3.01 14.71 16.46
N CYS A 430 3.81 14.22 17.43
CA CYS A 430 5.24 14.45 17.44
C CYS A 430 5.95 13.68 16.33
N VAL A 431 5.57 12.42 16.11
CA VAL A 431 6.22 11.52 15.16
C VAL A 431 5.80 11.83 13.71
N LEU A 432 4.53 12.17 13.47
CA LEU A 432 3.99 12.53 12.15
C LEU A 432 4.62 13.80 11.54
N ARG A 433 5.35 14.59 12.34
CA ARG A 433 6.15 15.73 11.85
C ARG A 433 7.48 15.29 11.23
N SER A 434 7.91 14.05 11.48
CA SER A 434 9.12 13.44 10.92
C SER A 434 8.72 12.34 9.94
N THR A 435 9.06 12.49 8.66
CA THR A 435 8.78 11.47 7.63
C THR A 435 9.33 10.10 8.01
N VAL A 436 10.49 10.08 8.66
CA VAL A 436 11.24 8.86 8.91
C VAL A 436 10.72 8.07 10.11
N GLY A 437 10.37 8.77 11.20
CA GLY A 437 9.76 8.13 12.37
C GLY A 437 8.32 7.69 12.10
N SER A 438 7.63 8.39 11.19
CA SER A 438 6.21 8.14 10.88
C SER A 438 5.95 6.72 10.40
N SER A 439 6.75 6.21 9.46
CA SER A 439 6.53 4.86 8.91
C SER A 439 6.55 3.78 10.00
N SER A 440 7.60 3.77 10.84
CA SER A 440 7.73 2.82 11.96
C SER A 440 6.61 2.95 13.00
N TYR A 441 6.19 4.18 13.32
CA TYR A 441 5.08 4.40 14.24
C TYR A 441 3.74 3.92 13.68
N ILE A 442 3.44 4.21 12.41
CA ILE A 442 2.20 3.75 11.78
C ILE A 442 2.20 2.22 11.64
N LEU A 443 3.34 1.59 11.36
CA LEU A 443 3.46 0.13 11.44
C LEU A 443 3.11 -0.41 12.83
N ALA A 444 3.57 0.26 13.90
CA ALA A 444 3.20 -0.10 15.26
C ALA A 444 1.70 0.06 15.52
N GLU A 445 1.07 1.13 15.01
CA GLU A 445 -0.38 1.34 15.08
C GLU A 445 -1.15 0.21 14.36
N MET A 446 -0.73 -0.15 13.13
CA MET A 446 -1.29 -1.28 12.39
C MET A 446 -1.13 -2.60 13.15
N LEU A 447 0.05 -2.88 13.72
CA LEU A 447 0.29 -4.09 14.51
C LEU A 447 -0.55 -4.13 15.79
N PHE A 448 -0.76 -2.98 16.43
CA PHE A 448 -1.65 -2.84 17.58
C PHE A 448 -3.09 -3.20 17.22
N HIS A 449 -3.62 -2.67 16.10
CA HIS A 449 -4.96 -3.01 15.60
C HIS A 449 -5.08 -4.50 15.23
N ALA A 450 -4.08 -5.05 14.54
CA ALA A 450 -4.05 -6.47 14.19
C ALA A 450 -4.06 -7.39 15.43
N ARG A 451 -3.34 -7.03 16.50
CA ARG A 451 -3.37 -7.79 17.77
C ARG A 451 -4.71 -7.75 18.49
N ARG A 452 -5.50 -6.71 18.26
CA ARG A 452 -6.85 -6.55 18.82
C ARG A 452 -7.92 -7.23 17.98
N GLY A 453 -7.57 -7.84 16.84
CA GLY A 453 -8.55 -8.44 15.94
C GLY A 453 -9.40 -7.39 15.21
N ASN A 454 -8.84 -6.21 14.95
CA ASN A 454 -9.53 -5.11 14.25
C ASN A 454 -8.91 -4.90 12.86
N PRO A 455 -9.14 -5.81 11.88
CA PRO A 455 -8.53 -5.75 10.56
C PRO A 455 -8.95 -4.51 9.75
N ASP A 456 -10.18 -4.03 9.93
CA ASP A 456 -10.71 -2.83 9.29
C ASP A 456 -9.90 -1.58 9.65
N LEU A 457 -9.51 -1.43 10.92
CA LEU A 457 -8.66 -0.33 11.37
C LEU A 457 -7.23 -0.44 10.79
N VAL A 458 -6.74 -1.65 10.53
CA VAL A 458 -5.45 -1.86 9.84
C VAL A 458 -5.54 -1.32 8.41
N ILE A 459 -6.60 -1.70 7.69
CA ILE A 459 -6.86 -1.27 6.30
C ILE A 459 -7.01 0.25 6.26
N ARG A 460 -7.88 0.82 7.10
CA ARG A 460 -8.10 2.27 7.18
C ARG A 460 -6.81 3.02 7.49
N THR A 461 -6.02 2.54 8.46
CA THR A 461 -4.74 3.15 8.83
C THR A 461 -3.77 3.13 7.66
N PHE A 462 -3.70 2.01 6.93
CA PHE A 462 -2.83 1.88 5.76
C PHE A 462 -3.24 2.83 4.63
N VAL A 463 -4.50 2.80 4.20
CA VAL A 463 -5.00 3.63 3.09
C VAL A 463 -4.88 5.12 3.39
N THR A 464 -5.06 5.51 4.65
CA THR A 464 -4.93 6.89 5.10
C THR A 464 -3.48 7.37 5.02
N HIS A 465 -2.53 6.57 5.50
CA HIS A 465 -1.14 7.02 5.69
C HIS A 465 -0.18 6.65 4.57
N PHE A 466 -0.48 5.64 3.75
CA PHE A 466 0.40 5.15 2.70
C PHE A 466 -0.21 5.26 1.31
N TYR A 467 0.66 5.30 0.30
CA TYR A 467 0.25 4.98 -1.07
C TYR A 467 -0.15 3.50 -1.15
N VAL A 468 -1.24 3.21 -1.86
CA VAL A 468 -1.76 1.84 -1.97
C VAL A 468 -0.91 1.06 -2.99
N VAL A 469 0.13 0.41 -2.50
CA VAL A 469 1.17 -0.28 -3.28
C VAL A 469 1.44 -1.66 -2.69
N GLY A 470 1.59 -2.68 -3.54
CA GLY A 470 1.89 -4.06 -3.13
C GLY A 470 0.72 -4.83 -2.50
N VAL A 471 -0.49 -4.28 -2.62
CA VAL A 471 -1.74 -4.80 -2.05
C VAL A 471 -2.87 -4.59 -3.07
N PRO A 472 -3.94 -5.39 -3.03
CA PRO A 472 -4.97 -5.38 -4.04
C PRO A 472 -5.94 -4.23 -3.69
N ARG A 473 -5.96 -3.21 -4.54
CA ARG A 473 -6.50 -1.87 -4.25
C ARG A 473 -8.02 -1.91 -4.20
N ASP A 474 -8.62 -2.64 -5.11
CA ASP A 474 -10.07 -2.68 -5.27
C ASP A 474 -10.73 -3.29 -4.02
N GLU A 475 -10.10 -4.30 -3.41
CA GLU A 475 -10.52 -4.89 -2.14
C GLU A 475 -10.41 -3.91 -0.99
N LEU A 476 -9.34 -3.10 -0.94
CA LEU A 476 -9.19 -2.09 0.09
C LEU A 476 -10.24 -0.99 -0.04
N LEU A 477 -10.58 -0.60 -1.27
CA LEU A 477 -11.61 0.41 -1.55
C LEU A 477 -13.01 -0.13 -1.24
N LEU A 478 -13.34 -1.34 -1.68
CA LEU A 478 -14.61 -1.99 -1.33
C LEU A 478 -14.78 -2.09 0.19
N ARG A 479 -13.71 -2.37 0.93
CA ARG A 479 -13.73 -2.37 2.40
C ARG A 479 -13.81 -0.97 2.99
N MET A 480 -13.14 0.02 2.40
CA MET A 480 -13.24 1.42 2.82
C MET A 480 -14.67 1.93 2.70
N ASP A 481 -15.33 1.68 1.57
CA ASP A 481 -16.70 2.12 1.31
C ASP A 481 -17.68 1.46 2.29
N ALA A 482 -17.46 0.17 2.62
CA ALA A 482 -18.24 -0.52 3.66
C ALA A 482 -18.01 0.03 5.07
N MET A 483 -16.86 0.65 5.35
CA MET A 483 -16.51 1.24 6.65
C MET A 483 -17.02 2.66 6.85
N GLU A 484 -17.49 3.37 5.81
CA GLU A 484 -17.98 4.76 5.89
C GLU A 484 -19.32 4.86 6.66
N THR A 485 -19.30 4.47 7.92
CA THR A 485 -20.35 4.77 8.89
C THR A 485 -20.05 6.13 9.53
N PRO A 486 -20.99 7.10 9.50
CA PRO A 486 -20.72 8.50 9.85
C PRO A 486 -20.41 8.77 11.35
N GLU A 487 -20.46 7.76 12.23
CA GLU A 487 -20.61 7.98 13.67
C GLU A 487 -19.42 7.57 14.55
N SER A 488 -18.29 7.11 14.01
CA SER A 488 -17.14 6.77 14.86
C SER A 488 -16.19 7.97 15.03
N PRO A 489 -16.20 8.71 16.16
CA PRO A 489 -15.18 9.70 16.50
C PRO A 489 -13.86 8.97 16.72
N ASP A 490 -13.16 8.74 15.61
CA ASP A 490 -11.93 8.00 15.62
C ASP A 490 -10.84 8.89 16.26
N ILE A 491 -10.48 8.55 17.50
CA ILE A 491 -9.39 9.15 18.28
C ILE A 491 -8.07 9.12 17.47
N TRP A 492 -8.00 8.26 16.45
CA TRP A 492 -6.90 8.06 15.54
C TRP A 492 -7.09 8.72 14.16
N ALA A 493 -8.09 9.60 13.97
CA ALA A 493 -8.37 10.25 12.68
C ALA A 493 -7.43 11.41 12.31
N ALA A 494 -6.24 11.52 12.89
CA ALA A 494 -5.29 12.56 12.50
C ALA A 494 -4.89 12.37 11.04
N ARG A 495 -5.33 13.28 10.16
CA ARG A 495 -4.99 13.24 8.75
C ARG A 495 -3.48 13.44 8.59
N PRO A 496 -2.79 12.55 7.85
CA PRO A 496 -1.37 12.73 7.58
C PRO A 496 -1.17 13.98 6.73
N GLN A 497 -0.06 14.69 6.97
CA GLN A 497 0.30 15.83 6.13
C GLN A 497 0.79 15.39 4.74
N VAL A 498 1.35 14.18 4.65
CA VAL A 498 1.93 13.59 3.45
C VAL A 498 1.73 12.07 3.52
N LYS A 499 1.32 11.44 2.41
CA LYS A 499 1.33 9.98 2.30
C LYS A 499 2.76 9.45 2.28
N LEU A 500 2.99 8.41 3.06
CA LEU A 500 4.26 7.72 3.19
C LEU A 500 4.38 6.63 2.13
N TYR A 501 5.61 6.23 1.86
CA TYR A 501 5.90 5.04 1.05
C TYR A 501 5.81 3.82 1.97
N PRO A 502 4.96 2.82 1.67
CA PRO A 502 4.93 1.62 2.46
C PRO A 502 6.23 0.82 2.26
N ASP A 503 6.56 0.00 3.25
CA ASP A 503 7.52 -1.10 3.09
C ASP A 503 6.76 -2.42 2.90
N THR A 504 7.45 -3.46 2.45
CA THR A 504 6.87 -4.80 2.26
C THR A 504 6.25 -5.39 3.52
N VAL A 505 6.74 -5.00 4.71
CA VAL A 505 6.17 -5.40 6.01
C VAL A 505 4.81 -4.75 6.25
N HIS A 506 4.60 -3.50 5.82
CA HIS A 506 3.29 -2.85 5.92
C HIS A 506 2.28 -3.57 5.04
N ALA A 507 2.65 -3.86 3.79
CA ALA A 507 1.84 -4.63 2.86
C ALA A 507 1.49 -6.03 3.43
N ALA A 508 2.44 -6.73 4.06
CA ALA A 508 2.19 -8.03 4.67
C ALA A 508 1.14 -7.98 5.79
N VAL A 509 1.12 -6.92 6.60
CA VAL A 509 0.11 -6.71 7.64
C VAL A 509 -1.28 -6.44 7.02
N VAL A 510 -1.34 -5.73 5.89
CA VAL A 510 -2.58 -5.50 5.15
C VAL A 510 -3.10 -6.79 4.51
N TRP A 511 -2.24 -7.61 3.89
CA TRP A 511 -2.61 -8.92 3.36
C TRP A 511 -3.21 -9.82 4.44
N ARG A 512 -2.61 -9.80 5.63
CA ARG A 512 -3.17 -10.48 6.80
C ARG A 512 -4.55 -9.94 7.19
N ALA A 513 -4.72 -8.61 7.23
CA ALA A 513 -6.00 -8.00 7.56
C ALA A 513 -7.08 -8.39 6.54
N LEU A 514 -6.79 -8.31 5.23
CA LEU A 514 -7.70 -8.73 4.16
C LEU A 514 -8.13 -10.20 4.31
N LEU A 515 -7.19 -11.08 4.68
CA LEU A 515 -7.48 -12.47 4.98
C LEU A 515 -8.35 -12.66 6.22
N GLU A 516 -8.20 -11.82 7.24
CA GLU A 516 -9.02 -11.88 8.46
C GLU A 516 -10.47 -11.47 8.14
N VAL A 517 -10.69 -10.51 7.22
CA VAL A 517 -12.04 -10.10 6.80
C VAL A 517 -12.64 -10.99 5.69
N SER A 518 -11.85 -11.82 5.00
CA SER A 518 -12.40 -12.81 4.09
C SER A 518 -13.04 -13.95 4.88
N GLU A 519 -14.34 -14.19 4.67
CA GLU A 519 -15.10 -15.21 5.41
C GLU A 519 -15.04 -16.57 4.71
N ASP A 520 -15.12 -16.57 3.38
CA ASP A 520 -15.28 -17.75 2.55
C ASP A 520 -13.98 -18.27 1.93
N GLU A 521 -13.96 -19.58 1.68
CA GLU A 521 -12.84 -20.29 1.05
C GLU A 521 -12.57 -19.82 -0.38
N ARG A 522 -13.60 -19.39 -1.12
CA ARG A 522 -13.44 -18.87 -2.48
C ARG A 522 -12.72 -17.52 -2.49
N SER A 523 -13.09 -16.60 -1.60
CA SER A 523 -12.36 -15.34 -1.41
C SER A 523 -10.93 -15.57 -0.95
N LEU A 524 -10.68 -16.58 -0.11
CA LEU A 524 -9.32 -16.96 0.29
C LEU A 524 -8.47 -17.37 -0.93
N GLU A 525 -8.98 -18.25 -1.79
CA GLU A 525 -8.28 -18.64 -3.02
C GLU A 525 -8.12 -17.50 -4.03
N GLY A 526 -9.15 -16.65 -4.15
CA GLY A 526 -9.11 -15.44 -4.97
C GLY A 526 -8.04 -14.45 -4.51
N LEU A 527 -7.97 -14.18 -3.21
CA LEU A 527 -6.93 -13.34 -2.61
C LEU A 527 -5.55 -13.97 -2.76
N TYR A 528 -5.41 -15.28 -2.61
CA TYR A 528 -4.14 -15.97 -2.81
C TYR A 528 -3.66 -15.88 -4.27
N SER A 529 -4.56 -16.07 -5.22
CA SER A 529 -4.27 -15.91 -6.65
C SER A 529 -3.81 -14.48 -6.96
N LYS A 530 -4.41 -13.47 -6.31
CA LYS A 530 -3.97 -12.08 -6.42
C LYS A 530 -2.60 -11.87 -5.79
N LEU A 531 -2.33 -12.44 -4.61
CA LEU A 531 -1.01 -12.40 -3.97
C LEU A 531 0.09 -12.92 -4.91
N LEU A 532 -0.14 -14.05 -5.57
CA LEU A 532 0.81 -14.62 -6.53
C LEU A 532 1.07 -13.68 -7.72
N LYS A 533 0.04 -13.03 -8.26
CA LYS A 533 0.18 -12.04 -9.34
C LYS A 533 0.98 -10.82 -8.90
N PHE A 534 0.76 -10.33 -7.66
CA PHE A 534 1.54 -9.22 -7.10
C PHE A 534 2.99 -9.62 -6.80
N ALA A 535 3.23 -10.87 -6.44
CA ALA A 535 4.55 -11.39 -6.16
C ALA A 535 5.36 -11.64 -7.45
N ASP A 536 4.70 -12.03 -8.54
CA ASP A 536 5.30 -12.18 -9.86
C ASP A 536 5.49 -10.83 -10.56
N LEU A 537 6.58 -10.14 -10.20
CA LEU A 537 6.96 -8.86 -10.79
C LEU A 537 7.09 -8.91 -12.32
N LYS A 538 7.43 -10.06 -12.90
CA LYS A 538 7.55 -10.23 -14.35
C LYS A 538 6.17 -10.15 -15.03
N SER A 539 5.15 -10.71 -14.39
CA SER A 539 3.77 -10.65 -14.88
C SER A 539 3.13 -9.27 -14.69
N THR A 540 3.59 -8.45 -13.73
CA THR A 540 2.98 -7.13 -13.48
C THR A 540 3.21 -6.09 -14.58
N ALA A 541 4.11 -6.32 -15.53
CA ALA A 541 4.24 -5.47 -16.72
C ALA A 541 2.99 -5.53 -17.63
N THR A 542 2.13 -6.54 -17.48
CA THR A 542 0.93 -6.77 -18.30
C THR A 542 -0.34 -6.55 -17.47
N SER A 543 -0.53 -5.33 -16.98
CA SER A 543 -1.64 -4.91 -16.10
C SER A 543 -3.03 -5.06 -16.75
N VAL A 544 -3.57 -6.28 -16.79
CA VAL A 544 -4.95 -6.62 -17.22
C VAL A 544 -5.89 -6.82 -16.02
N LEU A 545 -5.46 -6.54 -14.78
CA LEU A 545 -6.27 -6.91 -13.61
C LEU A 545 -7.48 -6.00 -13.34
N HIS A 546 -7.51 -4.77 -13.86
CA HIS A 546 -8.72 -3.95 -13.84
C HIS A 546 -8.71 -2.85 -14.92
N PRO A 547 -9.82 -2.60 -15.63
CA PRO A 547 -9.94 -1.53 -16.63
C PRO A 547 -9.98 -0.09 -16.07
N SER A 548 -9.84 0.11 -14.74
CA SER A 548 -10.29 1.35 -14.08
C SER A 548 -9.24 2.44 -13.93
N VAL A 549 -8.11 2.13 -13.32
CA VAL A 549 -6.98 3.05 -13.12
C VAL A 549 -5.73 2.18 -12.96
N PRO A 550 -4.60 2.46 -13.66
CA PRO A 550 -3.37 1.70 -13.46
C PRO A 550 -2.95 1.66 -11.99
N TYR A 551 -2.46 0.51 -11.55
CA TYR A 551 -1.92 0.34 -10.21
C TYR A 551 -0.58 1.07 -10.10
N LEU A 552 -0.28 1.61 -8.92
CA LEU A 552 1.08 2.04 -8.62
C LEU A 552 1.96 0.81 -8.45
N HIS A 553 2.96 0.67 -9.32
CA HIS A 553 3.89 -0.46 -9.25
C HIS A 553 4.82 -0.33 -8.03
N PRO A 554 5.13 -1.44 -7.34
CA PRO A 554 6.14 -1.41 -6.28
C PRO A 554 7.49 -0.98 -6.86
N PRO A 555 8.27 -0.16 -6.13
CA PRO A 555 9.57 0.29 -6.61
C PRO A 555 10.54 -0.90 -6.72
N PRO A 556 11.47 -0.92 -7.70
CA PRO A 556 12.43 -2.02 -7.88
C PRO A 556 13.30 -2.36 -6.67
N ALA A 557 13.50 -1.43 -5.73
CA ALA A 557 14.15 -1.68 -4.45
C ALA A 557 13.46 -2.78 -3.63
N TRP A 558 12.17 -3.01 -3.86
CA TRP A 558 11.48 -4.19 -3.38
C TRP A 558 11.97 -5.37 -4.22
N LYS A 559 12.93 -6.14 -3.69
CA LYS A 559 13.44 -7.38 -4.32
C LYS A 559 12.30 -8.28 -4.79
N THR A 560 11.18 -8.26 -4.07
CA THR A 560 9.95 -8.98 -4.37
C THR A 560 8.76 -8.03 -4.15
N GLY A 561 7.74 -8.09 -5.01
CA GLY A 561 6.55 -7.23 -4.88
C GLY A 561 5.78 -7.46 -3.57
N VAL A 562 6.02 -8.60 -2.93
CA VAL A 562 5.40 -9.04 -1.68
C VAL A 562 6.47 -9.64 -0.76
N ALA A 563 6.43 -9.32 0.54
CA ALA A 563 7.31 -9.97 1.52
C ALA A 563 6.93 -11.44 1.75
N ALA A 564 7.92 -12.30 2.01
CA ALA A 564 7.68 -13.69 2.39
C ALA A 564 6.71 -13.81 3.59
N SER A 565 6.78 -12.90 4.55
CA SER A 565 5.88 -12.86 5.72
C SER A 565 4.40 -12.70 5.37
N ALA A 566 4.06 -12.16 4.19
CA ALA A 566 2.68 -12.08 3.72
C ALA A 566 2.10 -13.47 3.41
N PHE A 567 2.94 -14.47 3.07
CA PHE A 567 2.49 -15.84 2.79
C PHE A 567 2.16 -16.63 4.06
N THR A 568 2.73 -16.28 5.22
CA THR A 568 2.47 -16.99 6.48
C THR A 568 0.98 -17.09 6.85
N PRO A 569 0.19 -16.00 6.85
CA PRO A 569 -1.25 -16.09 7.13
C PRO A 569 -2.02 -16.89 6.07
N PHE A 570 -1.62 -16.84 4.80
CA PHE A 570 -2.20 -17.68 3.74
C PHE A 570 -1.92 -19.15 3.99
N ILE A 571 -0.67 -19.54 4.26
CA ILE A 571 -0.29 -20.92 4.56
C ILE A 571 -1.11 -21.44 5.73
N ARG A 572 -1.18 -20.68 6.84
CA ARG A 572 -1.96 -21.07 8.01
C ARG A 572 -3.43 -21.30 7.66
N ARG A 573 -4.06 -20.37 6.94
CA ARG A 573 -5.49 -20.45 6.61
C ARG A 573 -5.79 -21.53 5.56
N MET A 574 -4.91 -21.70 4.58
CA MET A 574 -4.97 -22.78 3.58
C MET A 574 -4.77 -24.16 4.21
N CYS A 575 -3.83 -24.30 5.14
CA CYS A 575 -3.65 -25.52 5.92
C CYS A 575 -4.92 -25.88 6.71
N TYR A 576 -5.54 -24.88 7.35
CA TYR A 576 -6.75 -25.09 8.13
C TYR A 576 -7.96 -25.47 7.26
N ALA A 577 -8.15 -24.81 6.11
CA ALA A 577 -9.29 -25.05 5.23
C ALA A 577 -9.14 -26.32 4.37
N PHE A 578 -7.95 -26.56 3.81
CA PHE A 578 -7.74 -27.58 2.78
C PHE A 578 -6.70 -28.65 3.18
N GLY A 579 -6.15 -28.58 4.39
CA GLY A 579 -5.13 -29.51 4.90
C GLY A 579 -3.69 -29.09 4.60
N ALA A 580 -2.75 -29.75 5.28
CA ALA A 580 -1.31 -29.43 5.24
C ALA A 580 -0.70 -29.50 3.83
N GLU A 581 -1.21 -30.37 2.96
CA GLU A 581 -0.71 -30.52 1.58
C GLU A 581 -0.92 -29.25 0.76
N ARG A 582 -2.07 -28.57 0.94
CA ARG A 582 -2.32 -27.29 0.27
C ARG A 582 -1.37 -26.21 0.74
N GLY A 583 -1.05 -26.16 2.04
CA GLY A 583 -0.02 -25.28 2.58
C GLY A 583 1.37 -25.56 2.00
N ALA A 584 1.72 -26.83 1.79
CA ALA A 584 2.98 -27.21 1.15
C ALA A 584 3.03 -26.78 -0.34
N LEU A 585 1.90 -26.79 -1.05
CA LEU A 585 1.82 -26.24 -2.41
C LEU A 585 2.12 -24.73 -2.43
N VAL A 586 1.72 -23.98 -1.41
CA VAL A 586 2.06 -22.55 -1.30
C VAL A 586 3.58 -22.35 -1.23
N LEU A 587 4.32 -23.21 -0.52
CA LEU A 587 5.79 -23.14 -0.53
C LEU A 587 6.36 -23.36 -1.93
N LYS A 588 5.80 -24.33 -2.67
CA LYS A 588 6.21 -24.60 -4.05
C LYS A 588 5.97 -23.39 -4.95
N ASP A 589 4.83 -22.71 -4.79
CA ASP A 589 4.52 -21.49 -5.51
C ASP A 589 5.50 -20.35 -5.15
N MET A 590 5.84 -20.19 -3.86
CA MET A 590 6.86 -19.23 -3.40
C MET A 590 8.21 -19.47 -4.09
N PHE A 591 8.66 -20.73 -4.18
CA PHE A 591 9.89 -21.06 -4.91
C PHE A 591 9.78 -20.74 -6.40
N LYS A 592 8.64 -21.03 -7.04
CA LYS A 592 8.40 -20.77 -8.47
C LYS A 592 8.52 -19.29 -8.81
N ILE A 593 8.05 -18.41 -7.93
CA ILE A 593 8.13 -16.95 -8.08
C ILE A 593 9.44 -16.34 -7.54
N GLY A 594 10.38 -17.17 -7.05
CA GLY A 594 11.67 -16.72 -6.54
C GLY A 594 11.63 -16.11 -5.13
N ILE A 595 10.57 -16.32 -4.37
CA ILE A 595 10.47 -15.93 -2.97
C ILE A 595 10.91 -17.10 -2.08
N MET A 596 11.97 -16.90 -1.31
CA MET A 596 12.45 -17.93 -0.40
C MET A 596 11.57 -18.01 0.87
N PRO A 597 11.02 -19.19 1.22
CA PRO A 597 10.33 -19.37 2.48
C PRO A 597 11.25 -19.18 3.69
N THR A 598 10.74 -18.51 4.72
CA THR A 598 11.43 -18.36 6.01
C THR A 598 11.05 -19.50 6.95
N ILE A 599 11.72 -19.60 8.10
CA ILE A 599 11.44 -20.65 9.10
C ILE A 599 9.99 -20.59 9.58
N TYR A 600 9.38 -19.40 9.57
CA TYR A 600 8.00 -19.22 10.03
C TYR A 600 6.98 -19.90 9.09
N GLN A 601 7.17 -19.86 7.78
CA GLN A 601 6.26 -20.57 6.85
C GLN A 601 6.41 -22.09 7.00
N LEU A 602 7.65 -22.58 7.17
CA LEU A 602 7.90 -23.99 7.46
C LEU A 602 7.30 -24.41 8.82
N THR A 603 7.35 -23.51 9.81
CA THR A 603 6.77 -23.74 11.15
C THR A 603 5.27 -23.99 11.06
N GLU A 604 4.53 -23.22 10.26
CA GLU A 604 3.08 -23.40 10.12
C GLU A 604 2.73 -24.78 9.52
N ILE A 605 3.51 -25.25 8.54
CA ILE A 605 3.28 -26.55 7.89
C ILE A 605 3.68 -27.70 8.81
N ALA A 606 4.82 -27.59 9.50
CA ALA A 606 5.27 -28.58 10.47
C ALA A 606 4.29 -28.70 11.65
N MET A 607 3.77 -27.56 12.12
CA MET A 607 2.73 -27.51 13.15
C MET A 607 1.45 -28.20 12.66
N GLU A 608 1.07 -28.01 11.39
CA GLU A 608 -0.13 -28.65 10.85
C GLU A 608 0.04 -30.17 10.71
N TYR A 609 1.15 -30.66 10.15
CA TYR A 609 1.41 -32.10 10.07
C TYR A 609 1.42 -32.77 11.46
N SER A 610 2.00 -32.11 12.46
CA SER A 610 2.00 -32.62 13.83
C SER A 610 0.61 -32.57 14.46
N ARG A 611 -0.19 -31.53 14.17
CA ARG A 611 -1.58 -31.39 14.61
C ARG A 611 -2.50 -32.46 14.01
N THR A 612 -2.26 -32.90 12.78
CA THR A 612 -2.99 -34.03 12.17
C THR A 612 -2.48 -35.40 12.63
N GLY A 613 -1.39 -35.44 13.41
CA GLY A 613 -0.78 -36.67 13.90
C GLY A 613 0.10 -37.40 12.87
N ASP A 614 0.50 -36.74 11.78
CA ASP A 614 1.42 -37.30 10.78
C ASP A 614 2.86 -37.19 11.27
N VAL A 615 3.25 -38.18 12.07
CA VAL A 615 4.59 -38.27 12.68
C VAL A 615 5.67 -38.33 11.60
N THR A 616 5.46 -39.11 10.54
CA THR A 616 6.46 -39.36 9.49
C THR A 616 6.79 -38.08 8.71
N ARG A 617 5.77 -37.35 8.23
CA ARG A 617 6.01 -36.09 7.48
C ARG A 617 6.57 -35.00 8.37
N THR A 618 6.11 -34.91 9.62
CA THR A 618 6.65 -33.95 10.59
C THR A 618 8.14 -34.17 10.84
N PHE A 619 8.56 -35.41 11.14
CA PHE A 619 9.97 -35.71 11.37
C PHE A 619 10.80 -35.57 10.10
N SER A 620 10.27 -35.94 8.92
CA SER A 620 10.98 -35.72 7.66
C SER A 620 11.27 -34.23 7.42
N LEU A 621 10.29 -33.35 7.67
CA LEU A 621 10.49 -31.91 7.55
C LEU A 621 11.48 -31.40 8.62
N LEU A 622 11.34 -31.84 9.88
CA LEU A 622 12.27 -31.48 10.95
C LEU A 622 13.71 -31.90 10.61
N ASP A 623 13.92 -33.13 10.14
CA ASP A 623 15.23 -33.65 9.74
C ASP A 623 15.83 -32.83 8.61
N GLN A 624 15.03 -32.42 7.61
CA GLN A 624 15.48 -31.58 6.50
C GLN A 624 15.96 -30.21 6.99
N VAL A 625 15.19 -29.51 7.83
CA VAL A 625 15.59 -28.19 8.33
C VAL A 625 16.76 -28.30 9.33
N GLU A 626 16.80 -29.35 10.16
CA GLU A 626 17.92 -29.63 11.06
C GLU A 626 19.22 -29.93 10.30
N PHE A 627 19.14 -30.77 9.25
CA PHE A 627 20.26 -31.13 8.39
C PHE A 627 20.83 -29.90 7.70
N ALA A 628 19.95 -29.10 7.09
CA ALA A 628 20.36 -27.84 6.48
C ALA A 628 21.06 -26.94 7.49
N ALA A 629 20.49 -26.79 8.70
CA ALA A 629 21.08 -25.97 9.74
C ALA A 629 22.44 -26.50 10.26
N LYS A 630 22.76 -27.80 10.11
CA LYS A 630 24.10 -28.35 10.41
C LYS A 630 25.10 -28.00 9.31
N ASP A 631 24.70 -28.06 8.05
CA ASP A 631 25.55 -27.65 6.92
C ASP A 631 25.92 -26.17 7.01
N TRP A 632 25.00 -25.37 7.53
CA TRP A 632 25.20 -23.96 7.86
C TRP A 632 26.28 -23.70 8.90
N ASP A 633 26.27 -24.47 10.00
CA ASP A 633 27.24 -24.34 11.08
C ASP A 633 28.66 -24.75 10.60
N LYS A 634 28.76 -25.71 9.67
CA LYS A 634 30.04 -26.15 9.08
C LYS A 634 30.62 -25.18 8.04
N LYS A 635 29.77 -24.52 7.26
CA LYS A 635 30.19 -23.60 6.18
C LYS A 635 30.53 -22.19 6.67
N HIS A 636 30.34 -21.90 7.96
CA HIS A 636 30.56 -20.57 8.53
C HIS A 636 32.02 -20.10 8.49
N ASP A 637 32.98 -20.99 8.22
CA ASP A 637 34.39 -20.64 8.04
C ASP A 637 34.67 -19.95 6.68
N ASN A 638 33.72 -19.94 5.74
CA ASN A 638 33.92 -19.38 4.39
C ASN A 638 32.86 -18.32 4.03
N GLU A 639 33.24 -17.04 4.08
CA GLU A 639 32.34 -15.89 3.97
C GLU A 639 31.62 -15.76 2.62
N THR A 640 32.21 -16.30 1.55
CA THR A 640 31.59 -16.37 0.22
C THR A 640 30.49 -17.44 0.15
N VAL A 641 30.67 -18.56 0.86
CA VAL A 641 29.65 -19.63 0.97
C VAL A 641 28.50 -19.17 1.86
N ARG A 642 28.80 -18.39 2.90
CA ARG A 642 27.81 -17.82 3.82
C ARG A 642 26.71 -17.04 3.11
N ARG A 643 27.06 -16.21 2.11
CA ARG A 643 26.07 -15.42 1.34
C ARG A 643 25.19 -16.29 0.45
N ARG A 644 25.74 -17.32 -0.21
CA ARG A 644 24.96 -18.24 -1.06
C ARG A 644 24.11 -19.22 -0.25
N ALA A 645 24.55 -19.58 0.95
CA ALA A 645 23.81 -20.48 1.84
C ALA A 645 22.59 -19.79 2.48
N GLN A 646 22.69 -18.47 2.76
CA GLN A 646 21.58 -17.62 3.25
C GLN A 646 20.30 -17.70 2.43
N ASP A 647 20.43 -18.05 1.15
CA ASP A 647 19.30 -18.04 0.25
C ASP A 647 18.50 -19.35 0.26
N LEU A 648 19.01 -20.46 0.80
CA LEU A 648 18.41 -21.78 0.50
C LEU A 648 17.53 -22.35 1.62
N ILE A 649 17.95 -22.34 2.88
CA ILE A 649 17.16 -22.93 3.98
C ILE A 649 17.34 -22.12 5.28
N PRO A 650 16.24 -21.67 5.91
CA PRO A 650 16.31 -20.84 7.09
C PRO A 650 16.78 -21.62 8.33
N ARG A 651 17.51 -20.95 9.23
CA ARG A 651 17.99 -21.55 10.48
C ARG A 651 16.80 -21.91 11.37
N VAL A 652 16.75 -23.15 11.86
CA VAL A 652 15.77 -23.57 12.85
C VAL A 652 15.91 -22.68 14.09
N ASP A 653 14.79 -22.25 14.65
CA ASP A 653 14.72 -21.54 15.93
C ASP A 653 13.92 -22.34 16.96
N ARG A 654 13.86 -21.85 18.20
CA ARG A 654 13.09 -22.50 19.26
C ARG A 654 11.58 -22.50 18.97
N VAL A 655 11.09 -21.49 18.24
CA VAL A 655 9.66 -21.37 17.92
C VAL A 655 9.21 -22.53 17.05
N PHE A 656 10.04 -22.96 16.09
CA PHE A 656 9.79 -24.13 15.25
C PHE A 656 9.54 -25.41 16.07
N TYR A 657 10.44 -25.78 16.99
CA TYR A 657 10.27 -26.97 17.83
C TYR A 657 9.04 -26.88 18.73
N ILE A 658 8.82 -25.71 19.34
CA ILE A 658 7.67 -25.51 20.24
C ILE A 658 6.35 -25.69 19.49
N ALA A 659 6.25 -25.19 18.26
CA ALA A 659 5.07 -25.36 17.43
C ALA A 659 4.79 -26.84 17.13
N ILE A 660 5.83 -27.62 16.80
CA ILE A 660 5.70 -29.07 16.55
C ILE A 660 5.27 -29.83 17.81
N ILE A 661 5.90 -29.55 18.97
CA ILE A 661 5.52 -30.19 20.25
C ILE A 661 4.04 -29.92 20.55
N ARG A 662 3.59 -28.67 20.38
CA ARG A 662 2.18 -28.31 20.57
C ARG A 662 1.24 -29.01 19.57
N GLY A 663 1.67 -29.18 18.33
CA GLY A 663 0.92 -29.95 17.34
C GLY A 663 0.74 -31.41 17.77
N PHE A 664 1.81 -32.07 18.20
CA PHE A 664 1.74 -33.45 18.68
C PHE A 664 0.96 -33.63 19.97
N LEU A 665 1.02 -32.65 20.89
CA LEU A 665 0.18 -32.64 22.09
C LEU A 665 -1.31 -32.57 21.75
N ARG A 666 -1.68 -31.88 20.66
CA ARG A 666 -3.09 -31.80 20.21
C ARG A 666 -3.57 -33.07 19.48
N SER A 667 -2.65 -33.89 18.97
CA SER A 667 -2.95 -35.14 18.27
C SER A 667 -2.67 -36.39 19.12
N ASP A 668 -2.46 -36.22 20.42
CA ASP A 668 -2.14 -37.27 21.40
C ASP A 668 -0.92 -38.13 21.00
N LYS A 669 0.03 -37.56 20.25
CA LYS A 669 1.29 -38.23 19.86
C LYS A 669 2.43 -37.88 20.82
N ILE A 670 2.25 -38.22 22.10
CA ILE A 670 3.14 -37.78 23.19
C ILE A 670 4.58 -38.29 23.02
N SER A 671 4.76 -39.53 22.55
CA SER A 671 6.10 -40.09 22.28
C SER A 671 6.86 -39.28 21.23
N ALA A 672 6.18 -38.83 20.17
CA ALA A 672 6.75 -37.96 19.15
C ALA A 672 7.09 -36.57 19.72
N ALA A 673 6.21 -36.01 20.55
CA ALA A 673 6.45 -34.74 21.24
C ALA A 673 7.72 -34.78 22.12
N ARG A 674 7.93 -35.87 22.86
CA ARG A 674 9.13 -36.09 23.69
C ARG A 674 10.41 -36.21 22.88
N GLU A 675 10.34 -36.84 21.72
CA GLU A 675 11.51 -36.93 20.84
C GLU A 675 11.89 -35.54 20.28
N VAL A 676 10.91 -34.71 19.90
CA VAL A 676 11.17 -33.33 19.44
C VAL A 676 11.73 -32.47 20.58
N GLU A 677 11.20 -32.62 21.80
CA GLU A 677 11.70 -31.97 23.01
C GLU A 677 13.18 -32.33 23.27
N ARG A 678 13.52 -33.62 23.20
CA ARG A 678 14.88 -34.13 23.38
C ARG A 678 15.84 -33.49 22.38
N ARG A 679 15.45 -33.40 21.10
CA ARG A 679 16.25 -32.75 20.04
C ARG A 679 16.42 -31.25 20.27
N MET A 680 15.34 -30.55 20.64
CA MET A 680 15.39 -29.13 21.00
C MET A 680 16.36 -28.89 22.18
N PHE A 681 16.32 -29.75 23.20
CA PHE A 681 17.19 -29.69 24.36
C PHE A 681 18.66 -29.87 23.98
N GLN A 682 18.96 -30.89 23.16
CA GLN A 682 20.31 -31.17 22.67
C GLN A 682 20.88 -29.98 21.88
N ARG A 683 20.05 -29.27 21.12
CA ARG A 683 20.50 -28.17 20.27
C ARG A 683 20.69 -26.84 21.02
N TYR A 684 19.77 -26.47 21.91
CA TYR A 684 19.78 -25.12 22.52
C TYR A 684 20.11 -25.06 24.00
N GLY A 685 20.16 -26.20 24.70
CA GLY A 685 20.34 -26.27 26.15
C GLY A 685 19.22 -25.57 26.90
N TYR A 686 18.17 -26.30 27.31
CA TYR A 686 17.13 -25.69 28.13
C TYR A 686 17.59 -25.56 29.59
N VAL A 687 17.34 -24.38 30.18
CA VAL A 687 17.48 -24.17 31.63
C VAL A 687 16.14 -23.72 32.15
N ARG A 688 15.55 -24.54 33.04
CA ARG A 688 14.26 -24.29 33.69
C ARG A 688 14.24 -22.91 34.36
N GLY A 689 13.11 -22.20 34.26
CA GLY A 689 12.94 -20.86 34.84
C GLY A 689 13.51 -19.69 34.02
N LYS A 690 14.27 -19.94 32.93
CA LYS A 690 14.73 -18.85 32.05
C LYS A 690 13.63 -18.29 31.16
N SER A 691 12.63 -19.10 30.81
CA SER A 691 11.57 -18.74 29.88
C SER A 691 10.25 -19.34 30.33
N GLN A 692 9.39 -18.50 30.92
CA GLN A 692 8.05 -18.90 31.38
C GLN A 692 7.25 -19.64 30.30
N TYR A 693 7.31 -19.16 29.04
CA TYR A 693 6.62 -19.81 27.92
C TYR A 693 7.07 -21.26 27.64
N LEU A 694 8.34 -21.57 27.92
CA LEU A 694 8.86 -22.93 27.80
C LEU A 694 8.47 -23.75 29.03
N ASP A 695 8.57 -23.18 30.23
CA ASP A 695 8.10 -23.83 31.47
C ASP A 695 6.62 -24.25 31.37
N ASP A 696 5.78 -23.41 30.76
CA ASP A 696 4.37 -23.71 30.52
C ASP A 696 4.21 -24.91 29.55
N LEU A 697 4.95 -24.91 28.43
CA LEU A 697 4.96 -26.02 27.47
C LEU A 697 5.37 -27.35 28.12
N TYR A 698 6.38 -27.33 28.99
CA TYR A 698 6.83 -28.52 29.71
C TYR A 698 5.78 -28.99 30.72
N THR A 699 5.06 -28.07 31.33
CA THR A 699 3.95 -28.39 32.23
C THR A 699 2.82 -29.08 31.47
N ASP A 700 2.47 -28.58 30.28
CA ASP A 700 1.49 -29.20 29.39
C ASP A 700 1.92 -30.62 28.99
N LEU A 701 3.19 -30.78 28.59
CA LEU A 701 3.76 -32.06 28.18
C LEU A 701 3.79 -33.09 29.32
N GLN A 702 4.13 -32.68 30.55
CA GLN A 702 4.06 -33.55 31.73
C GLN A 702 2.63 -33.93 32.10
N THR A 703 1.69 -33.01 31.92
CA THR A 703 0.27 -33.25 32.21
C THR A 703 -0.30 -34.26 31.22
N ALA A 704 -0.01 -34.10 29.92
CA ALA A 704 -0.39 -35.05 28.88
C ALA A 704 0.20 -36.45 29.14
N GLU A 705 1.47 -36.56 29.53
CA GLU A 705 2.08 -37.85 29.87
C GLU A 705 1.41 -38.55 31.04
N ARG A 706 1.07 -37.81 32.09
CA ARG A 706 0.36 -38.40 33.24
C ARG A 706 -1.01 -38.91 32.79
N ALA A 707 -1.67 -38.18 31.90
CA ALA A 707 -2.95 -38.58 31.33
C ALA A 707 -2.84 -39.84 30.47
N ASP A 708 -1.80 -40.00 29.66
CA ASP A 708 -1.58 -41.19 28.80
C ASP A 708 -1.15 -42.44 29.60
N ASN A 709 -0.42 -42.23 30.69
CA ASN A 709 -0.07 -43.29 31.65
C ASN A 709 -1.27 -43.71 32.53
N PHE A 710 -2.31 -42.89 32.66
CA PHE A 710 -3.45 -43.17 33.53
C PHE A 710 -4.36 -44.31 33.01
N PRO A 711 -4.83 -44.34 31.74
CA PRO A 711 -5.68 -45.43 31.25
C PRO A 711 -4.92 -46.74 31.18
N SER A 712 -3.63 -46.76 30.86
CA SER A 712 -2.83 -47.99 30.83
C SER A 712 -2.59 -48.56 32.24
N ARG A 713 -2.46 -47.72 33.27
CA ARG A 713 -2.40 -48.15 34.67
C ARG A 713 -3.76 -48.57 35.22
N LEU A 714 -4.83 -47.84 34.89
CA LEU A 714 -6.18 -48.19 35.32
C LEU A 714 -6.64 -49.49 34.65
N VAL A 715 -6.41 -49.65 33.35
CA VAL A 715 -6.72 -50.89 32.62
C VAL A 715 -5.88 -52.04 33.14
N ARG A 716 -4.57 -51.88 33.40
CA ARG A 716 -3.73 -52.93 34.04
C ARG A 716 -4.16 -53.23 35.46
N ALA A 717 -4.54 -52.25 36.26
CA ALA A 717 -5.03 -52.47 37.62
C ALA A 717 -6.37 -53.21 37.59
N ILE A 718 -7.26 -52.86 36.67
CA ILE A 718 -8.54 -53.55 36.45
C ILE A 718 -8.27 -54.97 35.94
N THR A 719 -7.42 -55.18 34.92
CA THR A 719 -7.12 -56.54 34.42
C THR A 719 -6.40 -57.39 35.45
N SER A 720 -5.49 -56.82 36.24
CA SER A 720 -4.78 -57.54 37.30
C SER A 720 -5.71 -57.86 38.49
N TYR A 721 -6.64 -56.96 38.81
CA TYR A 721 -7.70 -57.22 39.78
C TYR A 721 -8.65 -58.33 39.30
N TYR A 722 -9.11 -58.28 38.04
CA TYR A 722 -9.93 -59.33 37.46
C TYR A 722 -9.19 -60.67 37.32
N SER A 723 -7.89 -60.67 37.01
CA SER A 723 -7.10 -61.92 36.98
C SER A 723 -6.95 -62.52 38.38
N LEU A 724 -6.68 -61.69 39.39
CA LEU A 724 -6.64 -62.12 40.80
C LEU A 724 -7.99 -62.66 41.27
N LEU A 725 -9.09 -61.99 40.89
CA LEU A 725 -10.45 -62.44 41.20
C LEU A 725 -10.77 -63.77 40.51
N LEU A 726 -10.41 -63.93 39.24
CA LEU A 726 -10.56 -65.19 38.48
C LEU A 726 -9.71 -66.32 39.09
N THR A 727 -8.49 -66.02 39.55
CA THR A 727 -7.59 -67.02 40.16
C THR A 727 -8.09 -67.41 41.57
N ALA A 728 -8.66 -66.46 42.31
CA ALA A 728 -9.29 -66.70 43.60
C ALA A 728 -10.59 -67.52 43.46
N LEU A 729 -11.39 -67.24 42.42
CA LEU A 729 -12.60 -68.01 42.11
C LEU A 729 -12.26 -69.42 41.62
N SER A 730 -11.21 -69.59 40.81
CA SER A 730 -10.77 -70.92 40.35
C SER A 730 -10.16 -71.78 41.46
N SER A 731 -9.57 -71.17 42.49
CA SER A 731 -9.06 -71.87 43.68
C SER A 731 -10.14 -72.12 44.74
N SER A 732 -11.23 -71.34 44.73
CA SER A 732 -12.38 -71.51 45.63
C SER A 732 -13.46 -72.49 45.11
N LEU A 733 -13.39 -72.94 43.85
CA LEU A 733 -14.39 -73.83 43.24
C LEU A 733 -14.13 -75.33 43.45
N TYR A 734 -13.42 -75.69 44.53
CA TYR A 734 -13.29 -77.07 45.01
C TYR A 734 -14.22 -77.32 46.21
N ARG A 735 -15.52 -76.99 46.08
CA ARG A 735 -16.63 -77.57 46.86
C ARG A 735 -17.97 -77.12 46.26
N PRO A 736 -18.71 -78.00 45.57
CA PRO A 736 -19.95 -77.65 44.91
C PRO A 736 -21.13 -77.86 45.86
N GLU A 737 -21.30 -77.01 46.87
CA GLU A 737 -22.53 -77.01 47.69
C GLU A 737 -22.68 -75.64 48.36
N CYS A 738 -23.78 -74.95 48.03
CA CYS A 738 -24.22 -73.63 48.54
C CYS A 738 -23.64 -72.35 47.87
N ILE A 739 -24.23 -71.92 46.75
CA ILE A 739 -24.25 -70.50 46.34
C ILE A 739 -25.70 -70.03 46.32
N THR A 740 -26.06 -69.07 47.17
CA THR A 740 -27.40 -68.48 47.26
C THR A 740 -27.52 -67.22 46.37
N LEU A 741 -28.74 -66.92 45.94
CA LEU A 741 -29.12 -65.87 44.97
C LEU A 741 -28.59 -64.42 45.18
N PRO A 742 -28.16 -63.92 46.36
CA PRO A 742 -27.75 -62.52 46.48
C PRO A 742 -26.44 -62.16 45.77
N GLN A 743 -25.56 -63.13 45.49
CA GLN A 743 -24.24 -62.86 44.91
C GLN A 743 -24.28 -62.56 43.40
N MET A 744 -25.33 -62.99 42.69
CA MET A 744 -25.49 -62.69 41.26
C MET A 744 -25.91 -61.22 40.99
N ALA A 745 -26.52 -60.54 41.96
CA ALA A 745 -26.97 -59.15 41.81
C ALA A 745 -25.79 -58.16 41.84
N LEU A 746 -24.78 -58.40 42.68
CA LEU A 746 -23.54 -57.60 42.75
C LEU A 746 -22.70 -57.72 41.46
N TYR A 747 -22.71 -58.89 40.82
CA TYR A 747 -21.98 -59.11 39.57
C TYR A 747 -22.58 -58.34 38.38
N LYS A 748 -23.92 -58.22 38.31
CA LYS A 748 -24.61 -57.42 37.29
C LYS A 748 -24.45 -55.91 37.50
N MET A 749 -24.26 -55.45 38.74
CA MET A 749 -24.14 -54.03 39.06
C MET A 749 -22.75 -53.45 38.68
N ASN A 750 -21.68 -54.25 38.82
CA ASN A 750 -20.33 -53.85 38.42
C ASN A 750 -20.12 -53.76 36.90
N ILE A 751 -20.83 -54.57 36.11
CA ILE A 751 -20.74 -54.52 34.63
C ILE A 751 -21.41 -53.24 34.09
N ARG A 752 -22.48 -52.74 34.72
CA ARG A 752 -23.14 -51.47 34.32
C ARG A 752 -22.29 -50.22 34.61
N PHE A 753 -21.46 -50.23 35.64
CA PHE A 753 -20.54 -49.09 35.91
C PHE A 753 -19.38 -49.03 34.91
N ALA A 754 -18.88 -50.17 34.45
CA ALA A 754 -17.84 -50.23 33.43
C ALA A 754 -18.34 -49.77 32.04
N SER A 755 -19.62 -50.00 31.70
CA SER A 755 -20.20 -49.52 30.43
C SER A 755 -20.44 -48.01 30.41
N LEU A 756 -20.73 -47.38 31.55
CA LEU A 756 -20.99 -45.94 31.64
C LEU A 756 -19.72 -45.08 31.52
N SER A 757 -18.54 -45.59 31.91
CA SER A 757 -17.28 -44.85 31.76
C SER A 757 -16.73 -44.83 30.32
N VAL A 758 -17.23 -45.69 29.44
CA VAL A 758 -16.81 -45.77 28.02
C VAL A 758 -17.64 -44.84 27.13
N VAL A 759 -18.83 -44.41 27.57
CA VAL A 759 -19.75 -43.55 26.79
C VAL A 759 -19.54 -42.04 27.06
N HIS A 760 -18.65 -41.68 27.99
CA HIS A 760 -18.35 -40.28 28.35
C HIS A 760 -16.90 -39.84 28.07
N ARG A 761 -16.16 -40.60 27.27
CA ARG A 761 -14.97 -40.14 26.53
C ARG A 761 -15.30 -40.15 25.04
#